data_AF-A0A3P8WT66-F1
#
_entry.id   AF-A0A3P8WT66-F1
#
_cell.length_a   1.000
_cell.length_b   1.000
_cell.length_c   1.000
_cell.angle_alpha   90.00
_cell.angle_beta   90.00
_cell.angle_gamma   90.00
#
_symmetry.space_group_name_H-M   'P 1'
#
loop_
_entity.id
_entity.type
_entity.pdbx_description
1 polymer ?
#
loop_
_entity_poly.entity_id
_entity_poly.type
_entity_poly.pdbx_seq_one_letter_code
_entity_poly.pdbx_strand_id
1 'polypeptide(L)'
;MKAQLQVTVISARLKENKKNWFGPSPYVEVVVDGQSKRTDKFNNTHSPKWNQALTVIVTPVSKLIFRAWSHQTLKADILLGIASLEILQALKTNDLKLCEVVQTLQLCSDGDPQDVVGDLSVCLDGLQVDPETFASAERDYIAASSRNVRENGDARNRSSRESSSSSDSDEWVIVPCDRASPGGSSASRPSRPSRPSPSPQRPATSPVSSSSSYPSELSEGPSSDGTQASANGCSGLQCNSGSTATGSSQTGSGPKPDTSVVAALATPRIPPINNAPLPPGWEQRVDQNGRVYFVDHIEKRTTWERPEPLPTGWERRVDPMGRGYYVDHITRTTTWQRPTQESVRNYEEWQNQRSQLQGAMQQFNQRFIYGLQDQIAATANKEFDPLGPLPHGWEKRTDTNGRVYFVYHPTRSTQWEDPRRQGLLNDKPLPDGWEMRFTVDGIPYFVDHNRRTTTYIDPRTGKSSLENGPQITYVRDFKAKVQYFRFWCQQMSMPQHIKITVSRKTLFEDSFQQIMSFHPQDLRRRLWIIFPDEEGLDYGGVAREWFFLLSHEVLNPMYCLFEYAGKDNYCLQINPASYINPDHLKYFKFIGRFIAMALFHGKFIDTGFSLPFYKRILNKPLALKDLESIDPEFYNSLIWIKDNNIEECALEMFFSVDKEILGEVTTHELKPDGGNIQVTEENKEEYIKLVAEWRLSRGVEEQTQAFFEGFNEVLPQQYLQYFDAKELEVMLCGMQEIDLVDWQRNTIYRNYARSSKQIVWFWQFMKEMDNEKRMRMLQFVTGTCRLPVGGFADLMGSNGPQKFCIEKVGKENWLPRSHTCFNRLDMPPYKSYEQLKEKLLFAIEETEGFGQE
;
A
#
# COMPACT_ATOMS: atom_id res chain seq x y z
N MET A 1 -18.17 33.32 11.40
CA MET A 1 -19.49 32.78 10.98
C MET A 1 -19.30 31.91 9.74
N LYS A 2 -20.03 30.80 9.60
CA LYS A 2 -20.10 30.00 8.36
C LYS A 2 -21.55 29.91 7.91
N ALA A 3 -21.81 30.12 6.64
CA ALA A 3 -23.15 30.12 6.03
C ALA A 3 -23.14 29.38 4.69
N GLN A 4 -24.29 28.93 4.22
CA GLN A 4 -24.42 28.36 2.87
C GLN A 4 -24.54 29.49 1.85
N LEU A 5 -23.92 29.31 0.68
CA LEU A 5 -24.07 30.16 -0.49
C LEU A 5 -24.37 29.26 -1.70
N GLN A 6 -25.38 29.61 -2.48
CA GLN A 6 -25.67 28.97 -3.76
C GLN A 6 -24.95 29.73 -4.86
N VAL A 7 -24.01 29.05 -5.53
CA VAL A 7 -23.23 29.58 -6.65
C VAL A 7 -23.72 28.91 -7.92
N THR A 8 -24.59 29.58 -8.67
CA THR A 8 -25.11 29.07 -9.94
C THR A 8 -24.17 29.47 -11.07
N VAL A 9 -23.49 28.50 -11.67
CA VAL A 9 -22.64 28.74 -12.84
C VAL A 9 -23.54 28.82 -14.07
N ILE A 10 -23.66 30.02 -14.66
CA ILE A 10 -24.61 30.28 -15.75
C ILE A 10 -24.02 29.81 -17.08
N SER A 11 -22.91 30.42 -17.48
CA SER A 11 -22.31 30.26 -18.80
C SER A 11 -20.89 30.80 -18.86
N ALA A 12 -20.15 30.43 -19.90
CA ALA A 12 -18.87 31.06 -20.23
C ALA A 12 -18.83 31.45 -21.72
N ARG A 13 -17.92 32.38 -22.05
CA ARG A 13 -17.53 32.75 -23.41
C ARG A 13 -16.02 32.74 -23.50
N LEU A 14 -15.48 31.66 -24.04
CA LEU A 14 -14.04 31.44 -24.20
C LEU A 14 -13.56 32.03 -25.53
N LYS A 15 -12.32 32.53 -25.60
CA LYS A 15 -11.68 32.92 -26.87
C LYS A 15 -11.58 31.71 -27.81
N GLU A 16 -11.90 31.92 -29.08
CA GLU A 16 -11.67 30.94 -30.15
C GLU A 16 -10.19 30.92 -30.54
N ASN A 17 -9.56 29.74 -30.55
CA ASN A 17 -8.18 29.58 -31.00
C ASN A 17 -8.15 29.06 -32.44
N LYS A 18 -7.89 29.96 -33.40
CA LYS A 18 -7.91 29.70 -34.85
C LYS A 18 -6.91 28.66 -35.37
N LYS A 19 -6.11 28.02 -34.50
CA LYS A 19 -5.22 26.90 -34.84
C LYS A 19 -5.85 25.52 -34.61
N ASN A 20 -6.96 25.42 -33.86
CA ASN A 20 -7.61 24.16 -33.54
C ASN A 20 -8.90 24.01 -34.34
N TRP A 21 -9.13 22.84 -34.94
CA TRP A 21 -10.35 22.54 -35.70
C TRP A 21 -11.57 22.23 -34.81
N PHE A 22 -11.33 21.91 -33.53
CA PHE A 22 -12.34 21.60 -32.53
C PHE A 22 -12.22 22.55 -31.33
N GLY A 23 -13.37 22.90 -30.75
CA GLY A 23 -13.45 23.64 -29.49
C GLY A 23 -13.21 22.77 -28.26
N PRO A 24 -13.01 23.36 -27.08
CA PRO A 24 -12.80 22.63 -25.84
C PRO A 24 -14.07 21.89 -25.38
N SER A 25 -13.93 21.01 -24.39
CA SER A 25 -15.05 20.34 -23.72
C SER A 25 -15.21 20.86 -22.29
N PRO A 26 -15.75 22.08 -22.09
CA PRO A 26 -15.60 22.81 -20.84
C PRO A 26 -16.51 22.35 -19.69
N TYR A 27 -15.95 22.37 -18.48
CA TYR A 27 -16.65 22.42 -17.20
C TYR A 27 -16.01 23.46 -16.27
N VAL A 28 -16.67 23.82 -15.16
CA VAL A 28 -16.15 24.77 -14.17
C VAL A 28 -16.04 24.11 -12.80
N GLU A 29 -14.87 24.25 -12.18
CA GLU A 29 -14.61 23.94 -10.78
C GLU A 29 -14.70 25.22 -9.93
N VAL A 30 -15.45 25.18 -8.84
CA VAL A 30 -15.57 26.24 -7.82
C VAL A 30 -14.89 25.77 -6.55
N VAL A 31 -13.83 26.48 -6.14
CA VAL A 31 -13.02 26.19 -4.95
C VAL A 31 -13.17 27.32 -3.93
N VAL A 32 -13.42 26.97 -2.66
CA VAL A 32 -13.50 27.93 -1.54
C VAL A 32 -13.27 27.22 -0.21
N ASP A 33 -12.45 27.80 0.68
CA ASP A 33 -12.23 27.34 2.06
C ASP A 33 -11.94 25.83 2.22
N GLY A 34 -11.22 25.23 1.27
CA GLY A 34 -10.89 23.80 1.22
C GLY A 34 -11.98 22.90 0.60
N GLN A 35 -13.10 23.46 0.15
CA GLN A 35 -14.14 22.79 -0.62
C GLN A 35 -13.88 22.91 -2.12
N SER A 36 -14.23 21.87 -2.88
CA SER A 36 -14.36 21.93 -4.35
C SER A 36 -15.75 21.41 -4.76
N LYS A 37 -16.34 22.05 -5.77
CA LYS A 37 -17.57 21.64 -6.47
C LYS A 37 -17.37 21.82 -7.97
N ARG A 38 -17.96 20.97 -8.80
CA ARG A 38 -17.80 21.01 -10.26
C ARG A 38 -19.16 21.02 -10.96
N THR A 39 -19.23 21.70 -12.10
CA THR A 39 -20.35 21.55 -13.05
C THR A 39 -20.19 20.27 -13.88
N ASP A 40 -21.26 19.92 -14.59
CA ASP A 40 -21.23 18.98 -15.70
C ASP A 40 -20.36 19.54 -16.85
N LYS A 41 -19.96 18.70 -17.80
CA LYS A 41 -19.19 19.10 -19.00
C LYS A 41 -20.08 19.29 -20.21
N PHE A 42 -19.79 20.32 -21.01
CA PHE A 42 -20.21 20.36 -22.42
C PHE A 42 -19.08 19.82 -23.29
N ASN A 43 -19.42 19.29 -24.47
CA ASN A 43 -18.44 18.83 -25.46
C ASN A 43 -18.31 19.87 -26.58
N ASN A 44 -17.08 20.08 -27.10
CA ASN A 44 -16.79 20.83 -28.32
C ASN A 44 -17.49 22.21 -28.44
N THR A 45 -17.30 23.11 -27.45
CA THR A 45 -17.89 24.45 -27.47
C THR A 45 -17.06 25.51 -26.74
N HIS A 46 -16.94 26.70 -27.35
CA HIS A 46 -16.41 27.91 -26.72
C HIS A 46 -17.48 28.72 -25.95
N SER A 47 -18.77 28.33 -25.99
CA SER A 47 -19.87 29.06 -25.36
C SER A 47 -20.84 28.19 -24.53
N PRO A 48 -20.34 27.44 -23.53
CA PRO A 48 -21.17 26.57 -22.68
C PRO A 48 -22.18 27.34 -21.83
N LYS A 49 -23.30 26.69 -21.48
CA LYS A 49 -24.39 27.23 -20.68
C LYS A 49 -24.92 26.18 -19.69
N TRP A 50 -24.31 26.10 -18.52
CA TRP A 50 -24.65 25.10 -17.49
C TRP A 50 -25.94 25.41 -16.73
N ASN A 51 -26.14 26.67 -16.32
CA ASN A 51 -27.21 27.09 -15.40
C ASN A 51 -27.28 26.21 -14.12
N GLN A 52 -26.14 25.73 -13.64
CA GLN A 52 -26.06 24.67 -12.63
C GLN A 52 -25.72 25.25 -11.25
N ALA A 53 -26.59 25.00 -10.27
CA ALA A 53 -26.45 25.46 -8.89
C ALA A 53 -25.47 24.59 -8.09
N LEU A 54 -24.43 25.20 -7.52
CA LEU A 54 -23.45 24.56 -6.64
C LEU A 54 -23.50 25.19 -5.25
N THR A 55 -23.92 24.43 -4.24
CA THR A 55 -23.93 24.89 -2.85
C THR A 55 -22.56 24.69 -2.20
N VAL A 56 -22.02 25.77 -1.63
CA VAL A 56 -20.76 25.82 -0.88
C VAL A 56 -20.99 26.45 0.51
N ILE A 57 -20.10 26.18 1.47
CA ILE A 57 -20.13 26.83 2.79
C ILE A 57 -19.03 27.88 2.85
N VAL A 58 -19.40 29.13 3.13
CA VAL A 58 -18.53 30.31 3.05
C VAL A 58 -18.58 31.14 4.34
N THR A 59 -17.66 32.09 4.45
CA THR A 59 -17.65 33.17 5.44
C THR A 59 -17.76 34.54 4.73
N PRO A 60 -18.04 35.65 5.43
CA PRO A 60 -18.06 36.99 4.82
C PRO A 60 -16.74 37.45 4.19
N VAL A 61 -15.63 36.76 4.47
CA VAL A 61 -14.26 37.08 3.99
C VAL A 61 -13.67 36.00 3.07
N SER A 62 -14.45 34.99 2.71
CA SER A 62 -13.99 33.87 1.87
C SER A 62 -13.80 34.29 0.40
N LYS A 63 -12.90 33.62 -0.30
CA LYS A 63 -12.60 33.87 -1.72
C LYS A 63 -13.03 32.67 -2.56
N LEU A 64 -13.98 32.89 -3.47
CA LEU A 64 -14.33 31.92 -4.50
C LEU A 64 -13.25 31.94 -5.59
N ILE A 65 -12.75 30.78 -5.97
CA ILE A 65 -11.85 30.60 -7.12
C ILE A 65 -12.58 29.71 -8.12
N PHE A 66 -12.72 30.20 -9.35
CA PHE A 66 -13.35 29.49 -10.46
C PHE A 66 -12.27 29.04 -11.44
N ARG A 67 -12.25 27.76 -11.79
CA ARG A 67 -11.35 27.19 -12.81
C ARG A 67 -12.17 26.60 -13.93
N ALA A 68 -12.05 27.15 -15.13
CA ALA A 68 -12.63 26.56 -16.33
C ALA A 68 -11.65 25.52 -16.88
N TRP A 69 -12.09 24.26 -16.98
CA TRP A 69 -11.28 23.12 -17.45
C TRP A 69 -11.87 22.59 -18.76
N SER A 70 -11.05 22.30 -19.77
CA SER A 70 -11.44 21.45 -20.89
C SER A 70 -11.17 20.02 -20.51
N HIS A 71 -12.24 19.23 -20.44
CA HIS A 71 -12.10 17.80 -20.29
C HIS A 71 -11.34 17.17 -21.47
N GLN A 72 -10.50 16.18 -21.18
CA GLN A 72 -9.78 15.38 -22.16
C GLN A 72 -10.03 13.88 -21.94
N THR A 73 -10.29 13.13 -23.02
CA THR A 73 -10.64 11.70 -22.92
C THR A 73 -9.41 10.80 -22.73
N LEU A 74 -8.23 11.24 -23.20
CA LEU A 74 -7.00 10.44 -23.29
C LEU A 74 -5.78 11.08 -22.61
N LYS A 75 -5.96 12.24 -21.96
CA LYS A 75 -4.90 13.05 -21.32
C LYS A 75 -5.49 13.74 -20.09
N ALA A 76 -4.65 14.37 -19.26
CA ALA A 76 -5.14 15.23 -18.19
C ALA A 76 -6.00 16.39 -18.73
N ASP A 77 -7.04 16.76 -17.99
CA ASP A 77 -7.89 17.91 -18.32
C ASP A 77 -7.04 19.20 -18.42
N ILE A 78 -7.28 20.01 -19.46
CA ILE A 78 -6.51 21.22 -19.73
C ILE A 78 -7.17 22.40 -19.03
N LEU A 79 -6.46 23.09 -18.15
CA LEU A 79 -6.93 24.34 -17.55
C LEU A 79 -7.05 25.41 -18.65
N LEU A 80 -8.28 25.88 -18.88
CA LEU A 80 -8.56 26.93 -19.86
C LEU A 80 -8.33 28.31 -19.26
N GLY A 81 -8.69 28.50 -17.98
CA GLY A 81 -8.39 29.73 -17.25
C GLY A 81 -9.00 29.78 -15.85
N ILE A 82 -8.56 30.78 -15.07
CA ILE A 82 -8.94 31.00 -13.67
C ILE A 82 -9.61 32.38 -13.53
N ALA A 83 -10.67 32.45 -12.73
CA ALA A 83 -11.25 33.69 -12.21
C ALA A 83 -11.34 33.62 -10.67
N SER A 84 -11.48 34.76 -9.99
CA SER A 84 -11.75 34.76 -8.54
C SER A 84 -12.67 35.91 -8.12
N LEU A 85 -13.40 35.69 -7.03
CA LEU A 85 -14.40 36.61 -6.49
C LEU A 85 -14.29 36.62 -4.95
N GLU A 86 -14.10 37.80 -4.37
CA GLU A 86 -14.00 37.98 -2.92
C GLU A 86 -15.35 38.35 -2.33
N ILE A 87 -15.89 37.49 -1.46
CA ILE A 87 -17.25 37.65 -0.93
C ILE A 87 -17.39 38.93 -0.11
N LEU A 88 -16.32 39.39 0.55
CA LEU A 88 -16.27 40.69 1.24
C LEU A 88 -16.64 41.84 0.31
N GLN A 89 -16.07 41.86 -0.90
CA GLN A 89 -16.31 42.93 -1.87
C GLN A 89 -17.66 42.79 -2.55
N ALA A 90 -18.12 41.56 -2.81
CA ALA A 90 -19.46 41.30 -3.33
C ALA A 90 -20.54 41.78 -2.34
N LEU A 91 -20.40 41.46 -1.04
CA LEU A 91 -21.31 41.91 0.03
C LEU A 91 -21.34 43.43 0.15
N LYS A 92 -20.18 44.12 0.15
CA LYS A 92 -20.11 45.59 0.16
C LYS A 92 -20.83 46.25 -1.02
N THR A 93 -20.85 45.61 -2.17
CA THR A 93 -21.43 46.15 -3.41
C THR A 93 -22.94 45.87 -3.52
N ASN A 94 -23.50 45.04 -2.64
CA ASN A 94 -24.89 44.59 -2.66
C ASN A 94 -25.52 44.65 -1.25
N ASP A 95 -25.34 45.77 -0.52
CA ASP A 95 -25.99 46.05 0.79
C ASP A 95 -25.92 44.90 1.82
N LEU A 96 -24.78 44.19 1.86
CA LEU A 96 -24.51 43.01 2.71
C LEU A 96 -25.44 41.80 2.46
N LYS A 97 -26.05 41.72 1.28
CA LYS A 97 -26.96 40.65 0.85
C LYS A 97 -26.68 40.18 -0.58
N LEU A 98 -26.24 38.94 -0.74
CA LEU A 98 -26.19 38.24 -2.02
C LEU A 98 -27.50 37.47 -2.22
N CYS A 99 -28.39 38.04 -3.02
CA CYS A 99 -29.65 37.43 -3.41
C CYS A 99 -29.84 37.62 -4.92
N GLU A 100 -29.85 36.52 -5.66
CA GLU A 100 -29.81 36.47 -7.14
C GLU A 100 -28.75 37.39 -7.81
N VAL A 101 -27.60 37.64 -7.15
CA VAL A 101 -26.58 38.58 -7.64
C VAL A 101 -25.77 37.97 -8.78
N VAL A 102 -26.05 38.40 -10.02
CA VAL A 102 -25.30 37.99 -11.22
C VAL A 102 -23.99 38.77 -11.35
N GLN A 103 -22.87 38.05 -11.36
CA GLN A 103 -21.54 38.59 -11.60
C GLN A 103 -20.93 37.97 -12.87
N THR A 104 -20.41 38.82 -13.76
CA THR A 104 -19.49 38.37 -14.81
C THR A 104 -18.05 38.60 -14.35
N LEU A 105 -17.19 37.62 -14.58
CA LEU A 105 -15.80 37.55 -14.18
C LEU A 105 -14.93 37.25 -15.40
N GLN A 106 -13.76 37.88 -15.50
CA GLN A 106 -12.78 37.52 -16.52
C GLN A 106 -12.00 36.28 -16.08
N LEU A 107 -11.96 35.27 -16.94
CA LEU A 107 -11.06 34.13 -16.86
C LEU A 107 -9.71 34.55 -17.45
N CYS A 108 -8.62 34.37 -16.72
CA CYS A 108 -7.26 34.61 -17.21
C CYS A 108 -6.48 33.29 -17.32
N SER A 109 -5.45 33.28 -18.17
CA SER A 109 -4.55 32.14 -18.32
C SER A 109 -3.80 31.84 -17.01
N ASP A 110 -3.39 30.59 -16.80
CA ASP A 110 -2.64 30.24 -15.59
C ASP A 110 -1.22 30.84 -15.65
N GLY A 111 -0.80 31.49 -14.57
CA GLY A 111 0.46 32.23 -14.50
C GLY A 111 0.48 33.66 -15.08
N ASP A 112 -0.50 34.08 -15.89
CA ASP A 112 -0.58 35.48 -16.38
C ASP A 112 -2.00 36.10 -16.26
N PRO A 113 -2.23 37.00 -15.29
CA PRO A 113 -3.52 37.69 -15.13
C PRO A 113 -3.78 38.80 -16.16
N GLN A 114 -2.88 39.07 -17.12
CA GLN A 114 -3.15 39.97 -18.25
C GLN A 114 -3.79 39.23 -19.44
N ASP A 115 -3.54 37.92 -19.65
CA ASP A 115 -4.15 37.18 -20.76
C ASP A 115 -5.54 36.65 -20.39
N VAL A 116 -6.54 37.50 -20.57
CA VAL A 116 -7.96 37.15 -20.41
C VAL A 116 -8.35 36.12 -21.47
N VAL A 117 -8.53 34.86 -21.10
CA VAL A 117 -8.92 33.76 -22.01
C VAL A 117 -10.42 33.72 -22.31
N GLY A 118 -11.25 34.44 -21.54
CA GLY A 118 -12.69 34.50 -21.74
C GLY A 118 -13.45 35.14 -20.58
N ASP A 119 -14.78 35.14 -20.67
CA ASP A 119 -15.69 35.60 -19.61
C ASP A 119 -16.44 34.41 -18.98
N LEU A 120 -16.72 34.47 -17.68
CA LEU A 120 -17.54 33.53 -16.92
C LEU A 120 -18.67 34.29 -16.21
N SER A 121 -19.92 33.91 -16.43
CA SER A 121 -21.07 34.48 -15.72
C SER A 121 -21.59 33.51 -14.65
N VAL A 122 -21.73 34.01 -13.42
CA VAL A 122 -22.21 33.28 -12.25
C VAL A 122 -23.31 34.08 -11.53
N CYS A 123 -24.16 33.40 -10.77
CA CYS A 123 -25.14 34.03 -9.87
C CYS A 123 -24.89 33.57 -8.43
N LEU A 124 -24.93 34.50 -7.48
CA LEU A 124 -24.71 34.28 -6.05
C LEU A 124 -26.01 34.54 -5.27
N ASP A 125 -26.50 33.52 -4.58
CA ASP A 125 -27.75 33.59 -3.82
C ASP A 125 -27.67 32.94 -2.43
N GLY A 126 -28.52 33.39 -1.51
CA GLY A 126 -28.72 32.77 -0.19
C GLY A 126 -27.85 33.30 0.96
N LEU A 127 -27.01 34.33 0.75
CA LEU A 127 -26.14 34.88 1.80
C LEU A 127 -26.55 36.30 2.22
N GLN A 128 -26.86 36.50 3.50
CA GLN A 128 -27.05 37.82 4.10
C GLN A 128 -26.25 37.90 5.41
N VAL A 129 -25.62 39.04 5.67
CA VAL A 129 -24.79 39.28 6.86
C VAL A 129 -25.23 40.58 7.53
N ASP A 130 -25.33 40.60 8.86
CA ASP A 130 -25.61 41.82 9.61
C ASP A 130 -24.40 42.77 9.65
N PRO A 131 -24.61 44.11 9.73
CA PRO A 131 -23.51 45.08 9.67
C PRO A 131 -22.46 44.93 10.79
N GLU A 132 -22.84 44.47 11.99
CA GLU A 132 -21.92 44.37 13.12
C GLU A 132 -20.98 43.16 12.97
N THR A 133 -21.53 41.99 12.62
CA THR A 133 -20.75 40.78 12.31
C THR A 133 -19.88 41.00 11.08
N PHE A 134 -20.39 41.68 10.05
CA PHE A 134 -19.61 42.04 8.87
C PHE A 134 -18.43 42.96 9.23
N ALA A 135 -18.68 44.04 9.98
CA ALA A 135 -17.63 44.96 10.43
C ALA A 135 -16.60 44.31 11.36
N SER A 136 -16.96 43.24 12.09
CA SER A 136 -15.97 42.46 12.86
C SER A 136 -15.13 41.56 11.96
N ALA A 137 -15.75 40.78 11.07
CA ALA A 137 -15.04 39.91 10.14
C ALA A 137 -14.06 40.71 9.24
N GLU A 138 -14.46 41.91 8.79
CA GLU A 138 -13.59 42.82 8.05
C GLU A 138 -12.40 43.31 8.90
N ARG A 139 -12.63 43.73 10.16
CA ARG A 139 -11.54 44.14 11.07
C ARG A 139 -10.54 43.01 11.33
N ASP A 140 -11.02 41.79 11.55
CA ASP A 140 -10.18 40.63 11.81
C ASP A 140 -9.35 40.24 10.58
N TYR A 141 -9.94 40.33 9.38
CA TYR A 141 -9.27 40.11 8.10
C TYR A 141 -8.19 41.16 7.79
N ILE A 142 -8.48 42.44 8.05
CA ILE A 142 -7.51 43.54 7.91
C ILE A 142 -6.38 43.40 8.94
N ALA A 143 -6.68 42.96 10.16
CA ALA A 143 -5.66 42.71 11.19
C ALA A 143 -4.75 41.53 10.84
N ALA A 144 -5.31 40.43 10.30
CA ALA A 144 -4.54 39.27 9.86
C ALA A 144 -3.60 39.60 8.68
N SER A 145 -4.14 40.24 7.63
CA SER A 145 -3.34 40.67 6.48
C SER A 145 -2.25 41.70 6.84
N SER A 146 -2.51 42.58 7.81
CA SER A 146 -1.53 43.56 8.30
C SER A 146 -0.36 42.95 9.08
N ARG A 147 -0.53 41.80 9.75
CA ARG A 147 0.55 41.14 10.51
C ARG A 147 1.62 40.56 9.58
N ASN A 148 1.20 39.89 8.50
CA ASN A 148 2.10 39.27 7.52
C ASN A 148 3.03 40.27 6.78
N VAL A 149 2.74 41.58 6.87
CA VAL A 149 3.57 42.65 6.28
C VAL A 149 4.60 43.23 7.26
N ARG A 150 4.40 43.09 8.58
CA ARG A 150 5.23 43.74 9.61
C ARG A 150 6.38 42.91 10.17
N GLU A 151 6.33 41.58 10.12
CA GLU A 151 7.40 40.73 10.65
C GLU A 151 8.68 40.75 9.80
N ASN A 152 8.62 41.27 8.57
CA ASN A 152 9.73 41.26 7.62
C ASN A 152 10.65 42.50 7.71
N GLY A 153 10.60 43.27 8.81
CA GLY A 153 11.12 44.65 8.81
C GLY A 153 11.50 45.34 10.12
N ASP A 154 11.83 44.66 11.22
CA ASP A 154 12.77 45.22 12.24
C ASP A 154 13.21 44.20 13.32
N ALA A 155 14.45 43.70 13.23
CA ALA A 155 15.05 42.82 14.27
C ALA A 155 16.60 42.79 14.28
N ARG A 156 17.28 43.89 13.95
CA ARG A 156 18.77 43.99 14.01
C ARG A 156 19.26 44.81 15.20
N ASN A 157 19.05 44.35 16.45
CA ASN A 157 20.00 44.70 17.54
C ASN A 157 19.86 43.88 18.84
N ARG A 158 21.04 43.60 19.41
CA ARG A 158 21.33 43.21 20.82
C ARG A 158 20.82 41.86 21.32
N SER A 159 21.55 41.37 22.33
CA SER A 159 21.55 40.00 22.84
C SER A 159 21.30 39.95 24.34
N SER A 160 21.07 38.73 24.84
CA SER A 160 21.50 38.25 26.16
C SER A 160 21.06 39.02 27.42
N ARG A 161 20.13 38.43 28.18
CA ARG A 161 20.44 37.85 29.50
C ARG A 161 19.36 36.87 29.95
N GLU A 162 19.75 35.93 30.80
CA GLU A 162 18.91 34.86 31.35
C GLU A 162 18.22 35.30 32.65
N SER A 163 17.05 34.73 32.94
CA SER A 163 16.74 34.14 34.26
C SER A 163 15.35 33.46 34.25
N SER A 164 15.13 32.51 35.16
CA SER A 164 13.95 31.64 35.27
C SER A 164 12.89 32.13 36.28
N SER A 165 11.60 31.82 36.06
CA SER A 165 10.73 31.19 37.09
C SER A 165 9.26 30.92 36.64
N SER A 166 8.83 29.66 36.75
CA SER A 166 7.54 29.12 37.26
C SER A 166 6.13 29.64 36.86
N SER A 167 5.20 28.67 36.85
CA SER A 167 3.74 28.79 37.11
C SER A 167 2.82 29.36 36.03
N ASP A 168 1.55 28.95 35.92
CA ASP A 168 0.88 27.66 36.24
C ASP A 168 -0.48 27.61 35.52
N SER A 169 -1.16 26.45 35.46
CA SER A 169 -2.55 26.36 34.95
C SER A 169 -3.28 25.15 35.54
N ASP A 170 -4.16 25.40 36.51
CA ASP A 170 -4.74 24.37 37.38
C ASP A 170 -5.89 23.55 36.78
N GLU A 171 -6.03 22.36 37.36
CA GLU A 171 -7.09 21.38 37.21
C GLU A 171 -8.45 21.88 37.74
N TRP A 172 -9.57 21.44 37.15
CA TRP A 172 -10.91 21.66 37.72
C TRP A 172 -11.53 20.35 38.22
N VAL A 173 -11.54 20.21 39.55
CA VAL A 173 -12.06 19.06 40.31
C VAL A 173 -13.57 19.17 40.53
N ILE A 174 -14.29 18.04 40.51
CA ILE A 174 -15.71 17.96 40.89
C ILE A 174 -15.87 17.15 42.19
N VAL A 175 -16.46 17.77 43.21
CA VAL A 175 -16.91 17.14 44.47
C VAL A 175 -18.27 17.73 44.92
N PRO A 176 -19.06 17.05 45.78
CA PRO A 176 -20.54 17.16 45.74
C PRO A 176 -21.21 17.66 47.04
N CYS A 177 -22.53 17.92 47.03
CA CYS A 177 -23.42 17.57 48.16
C CYS A 177 -24.96 17.69 47.92
N ASP A 178 -25.67 16.61 48.31
CA ASP A 178 -26.92 16.52 49.11
C ASP A 178 -28.32 17.07 48.73
N ARG A 179 -29.31 16.18 48.94
CA ARG A 179 -30.74 16.34 49.37
C ARG A 179 -31.82 16.90 48.43
N ALA A 180 -32.68 15.98 47.94
CA ALA A 180 -34.05 15.78 48.46
C ALA A 180 -34.71 14.48 47.90
N SER A 181 -35.76 13.96 48.56
CA SER A 181 -36.60 12.80 48.14
C SER A 181 -38.00 12.94 48.80
N PRO A 182 -39.09 12.24 48.38
CA PRO A 182 -39.25 10.79 48.61
C PRO A 182 -40.15 9.97 47.62
N GLY A 183 -40.22 8.65 47.84
CA GLY A 183 -41.10 7.65 47.18
C GLY A 183 -40.35 6.80 46.16
N GLY A 184 -40.30 5.47 46.17
CA GLY A 184 -41.07 4.37 46.79
C GLY A 184 -41.08 3.22 45.74
N SER A 185 -40.93 1.92 46.03
CA SER A 185 -40.97 1.14 47.27
C SER A 185 -40.17 -0.18 47.14
N SER A 186 -39.82 -0.82 48.27
CA SER A 186 -39.54 -2.28 48.51
C SER A 186 -39.03 -3.18 47.34
N ALA A 187 -37.97 -4.00 47.45
CA ALA A 187 -37.02 -4.37 48.52
C ALA A 187 -35.79 -5.08 47.86
N SER A 188 -34.86 -5.87 48.45
CA SER A 188 -34.67 -6.49 49.79
C SER A 188 -33.17 -6.80 50.06
N ARG A 189 -32.84 -7.63 51.09
CA ARG A 189 -31.50 -8.15 51.48
C ARG A 189 -31.68 -9.36 52.44
N PRO A 190 -30.65 -10.08 52.96
CA PRO A 190 -29.18 -9.84 53.05
C PRO A 190 -28.38 -10.74 52.05
N SER A 191 -27.18 -11.34 52.20
CA SER A 191 -26.25 -11.65 53.32
C SER A 191 -24.78 -11.84 52.86
N ARG A 192 -23.84 -12.02 53.81
CA ARG A 192 -22.43 -12.47 53.64
C ARG A 192 -22.03 -13.32 54.87
N PRO A 193 -21.18 -14.38 54.76
CA PRO A 193 -19.85 -14.29 55.42
C PRO A 193 -18.69 -15.16 54.85
N SER A 194 -17.45 -14.71 55.11
CA SER A 194 -16.22 -15.45 55.52
C SER A 194 -15.54 -16.59 54.70
N ARG A 195 -14.23 -16.71 54.97
CA ARG A 195 -13.20 -17.66 54.46
C ARG A 195 -13.07 -18.89 55.39
N PRO A 196 -12.44 -20.02 54.99
CA PRO A 196 -11.04 -20.29 55.42
C PRO A 196 -10.17 -21.06 54.38
N SER A 197 -8.94 -21.43 54.76
CA SER A 197 -8.00 -22.30 54.01
C SER A 197 -8.01 -23.74 54.54
N PRO A 198 -7.32 -24.72 53.91
CA PRO A 198 -6.05 -25.19 54.49
C PRO A 198 -5.00 -25.73 53.47
N SER A 199 -3.88 -26.24 53.99
CA SER A 199 -2.81 -26.96 53.27
C SER A 199 -2.36 -28.22 54.05
N PRO A 200 -1.78 -29.24 53.38
CA PRO A 200 -0.97 -30.29 54.03
C PRO A 200 0.44 -30.44 53.42
N GLN A 201 1.23 -31.40 53.93
CA GLN A 201 2.70 -31.45 53.79
C GLN A 201 3.26 -32.59 52.90
N ARG A 202 4.58 -32.50 52.70
CA ARG A 202 5.58 -33.47 52.20
C ARG A 202 5.37 -34.94 52.67
N PRO A 203 5.93 -35.94 51.95
CA PRO A 203 7.22 -36.49 52.39
C PRO A 203 8.24 -36.68 51.24
N ALA A 204 9.42 -37.26 51.52
CA ALA A 204 10.54 -37.36 50.58
C ALA A 204 11.39 -38.64 50.78
N THR A 205 12.10 -39.06 49.73
CA THR A 205 13.16 -40.09 49.76
C THR A 205 14.18 -39.85 48.64
N SER A 206 15.47 -40.00 48.97
CA SER A 206 16.60 -40.15 48.02
C SER A 206 17.02 -41.63 47.97
N PRO A 207 17.94 -42.09 47.07
CA PRO A 207 19.38 -41.97 47.39
C PRO A 207 20.38 -41.92 46.19
N VAL A 208 21.63 -41.49 46.47
CA VAL A 208 22.97 -42.06 46.11
C VAL A 208 23.19 -42.60 44.67
N SER A 209 24.27 -42.32 43.90
CA SER A 209 25.72 -42.13 44.16
C SER A 209 26.40 -41.42 42.95
N SER A 210 27.65 -40.93 42.91
CA SER A 210 28.72 -40.69 43.91
C SER A 210 29.90 -39.91 43.27
N SER A 211 30.64 -39.08 44.05
CA SER A 211 32.09 -38.70 43.91
C SER A 211 32.66 -38.34 42.51
N SER A 212 33.38 -37.22 42.28
CA SER A 212 34.44 -36.56 43.08
C SER A 212 34.87 -35.25 42.36
N SER A 213 35.74 -34.35 42.85
CA SER A 213 36.07 -33.83 44.20
C SER A 213 36.91 -32.54 44.02
N TYR A 214 36.67 -31.51 44.84
CA TYR A 214 37.46 -30.25 44.95
C TYR A 214 38.84 -30.48 45.64
N PRO A 215 39.86 -29.57 45.62
CA PRO A 215 39.86 -28.12 45.94
C PRO A 215 40.16 -27.20 44.71
N SER A 216 39.86 -25.89 44.65
CA SER A 216 39.64 -24.78 45.62
C SER A 216 40.88 -23.93 45.97
N GLU A 217 40.62 -22.69 46.41
CA GLU A 217 41.54 -21.57 46.75
C GLU A 217 42.06 -20.73 45.56
N LEU A 218 42.21 -19.40 45.65
CA LEU A 218 42.03 -18.47 46.79
C LEU A 218 41.42 -17.10 46.33
N SER A 219 41.04 -16.27 47.30
CA SER A 219 40.32 -14.98 47.13
C SER A 219 41.24 -13.77 46.92
N GLU A 220 40.71 -12.67 46.36
CA GLU A 220 40.59 -11.33 47.00
C GLU A 220 40.32 -10.18 45.99
N GLY A 221 39.71 -9.10 46.47
CA GLY A 221 39.70 -7.75 45.87
C GLY A 221 40.37 -6.74 46.82
N PRO A 222 40.18 -5.40 46.73
CA PRO A 222 39.15 -4.68 45.97
C PRO A 222 39.58 -3.36 45.28
N SER A 223 38.60 -2.69 44.67
CA SER A 223 38.34 -1.24 44.48
C SER A 223 39.45 -0.14 44.43
N SER A 224 39.24 0.74 43.42
CA SER A 224 39.25 2.24 43.44
C SER A 224 40.53 3.09 43.39
N ASP A 225 40.33 4.28 42.80
CA ASP A 225 41.21 5.46 42.59
C ASP A 225 42.43 5.33 41.64
N GLY A 226 42.82 6.34 40.84
CA GLY A 226 42.23 7.65 40.55
C GLY A 226 43.03 8.85 41.05
N THR A 227 43.62 9.68 40.15
CA THR A 227 44.06 11.09 40.36
C THR A 227 44.61 11.69 39.04
N GLN A 228 44.57 13.03 38.90
CA GLN A 228 45.07 13.82 37.77
C GLN A 228 46.53 14.27 37.93
N ALA A 229 47.20 14.67 36.83
CA ALA A 229 48.33 15.61 36.86
C ALA A 229 48.41 16.45 35.58
N SER A 230 48.98 17.65 35.63
CA SER A 230 49.10 18.57 34.49
C SER A 230 50.27 19.56 34.61
N ALA A 231 50.68 20.10 33.46
CA ALA A 231 51.45 21.34 33.23
C ALA A 231 52.95 21.44 33.65
N ASN A 232 53.82 21.66 32.67
CA ASN A 232 54.63 22.90 32.47
C ASN A 232 55.65 22.71 31.31
N GLY A 233 56.07 23.73 30.54
CA GLY A 233 55.62 25.13 30.45
C GLY A 233 56.61 26.03 29.64
N CYS A 234 56.19 27.25 29.24
CA CYS A 234 56.99 28.35 28.60
C CYS A 234 57.62 28.05 27.21
N SER A 235 57.91 28.98 26.28
CA SER A 235 57.64 30.43 26.02
C SER A 235 58.05 30.75 24.54
N GLY A 236 57.85 31.91 23.89
CA GLY A 236 57.24 33.21 24.22
C GLY A 236 57.67 34.33 23.22
N LEU A 237 57.23 35.58 23.45
CA LEU A 237 57.61 36.85 22.75
C LEU A 237 57.15 37.11 21.29
N GLN A 238 57.32 38.37 20.84
CA GLN A 238 56.66 39.05 19.71
C GLN A 238 57.63 39.44 18.57
N CYS A 239 57.10 39.75 17.38
CA CYS A 239 57.65 40.79 16.48
C CYS A 239 56.55 41.44 15.61
N ASN A 240 56.84 42.58 14.95
CA ASN A 240 55.83 43.52 14.42
C ASN A 240 56.34 44.34 13.19
N SER A 241 55.47 44.59 12.20
CA SER A 241 55.60 45.55 11.06
C SER A 241 54.23 45.59 10.32
N GLY A 242 53.71 46.66 9.70
CA GLY A 242 54.31 47.88 9.11
C GLY A 242 54.52 47.70 7.60
N SER A 243 53.99 48.50 6.65
CA SER A 243 53.30 49.82 6.62
C SER A 243 52.33 49.86 5.40
N THR A 244 51.19 50.56 5.32
CA THR A 244 50.83 52.00 5.39
C THR A 244 51.16 52.86 4.15
N ALA A 245 50.15 53.18 3.33
CA ALA A 245 50.03 54.35 2.41
C ALA A 245 48.55 54.46 1.94
N THR A 246 47.71 55.42 2.37
CA THR A 246 47.50 56.81 1.87
C THR A 246 47.16 56.93 0.37
N GLY A 247 46.05 57.56 -0.06
CA GLY A 247 44.90 58.14 0.66
C GLY A 247 44.16 59.25 -0.13
N SER A 248 43.00 59.74 0.37
CA SER A 248 42.25 60.95 -0.06
C SER A 248 41.58 60.95 -1.47
N SER A 249 40.52 61.70 -1.79
CA SER A 249 39.41 62.33 -1.01
C SER A 249 38.39 63.07 -1.91
N GLN A 250 37.08 63.02 -1.60
CA GLN A 250 36.06 64.11 -1.83
C GLN A 250 35.81 64.57 -3.32
N THR A 251 34.77 65.32 -3.74
CA THR A 251 33.37 65.63 -3.33
C THR A 251 32.58 66.16 -4.57
N GLY A 252 31.24 66.23 -4.50
CA GLY A 252 30.36 66.99 -5.44
C GLY A 252 29.35 66.09 -6.17
N SER A 253 28.01 66.26 -6.07
CA SER A 253 27.11 67.41 -6.33
C SER A 253 26.70 67.54 -7.81
N GLY A 254 25.41 67.32 -8.13
CA GLY A 254 24.84 67.31 -9.49
C GLY A 254 24.63 68.70 -10.14
N PRO A 255 23.97 68.76 -11.31
CA PRO A 255 22.48 68.72 -11.32
C PRO A 255 21.83 67.97 -12.53
N LYS A 256 20.49 68.01 -12.62
CA LYS A 256 19.69 67.75 -13.83
C LYS A 256 19.38 69.08 -14.57
N PRO A 257 19.05 69.07 -15.88
CA PRO A 257 17.63 69.07 -16.29
C PRO A 257 17.27 68.35 -17.62
N ASP A 258 15.97 68.11 -17.78
CA ASP A 258 15.09 68.14 -18.98
C ASP A 258 15.29 67.29 -20.26
N THR A 259 14.31 66.38 -20.45
CA THR A 259 13.37 66.29 -21.60
C THR A 259 13.84 66.03 -23.04
N SER A 260 13.60 64.80 -23.52
CA SER A 260 13.12 64.54 -24.91
C SER A 260 12.44 63.16 -25.02
N VAL A 261 11.37 63.04 -25.81
CA VAL A 261 10.66 61.76 -26.04
C VAL A 261 11.08 61.15 -27.38
N VAL A 262 11.64 59.94 -27.36
CA VAL A 262 11.78 59.06 -28.53
C VAL A 262 11.54 57.62 -28.06
N ALA A 263 10.79 56.83 -28.84
CA ALA A 263 10.52 55.43 -28.54
C ALA A 263 11.69 54.53 -28.96
N ALA A 264 12.09 53.60 -28.09
CA ALA A 264 13.02 52.51 -28.38
C ALA A 264 12.47 51.21 -27.79
N LEU A 265 12.76 50.06 -28.42
CA LEU A 265 12.12 48.78 -28.06
C LEU A 265 12.53 48.32 -26.67
N ALA A 266 11.54 48.00 -25.84
CA ALA A 266 11.76 47.36 -24.55
C ALA A 266 12.06 45.86 -24.75
N THR A 267 13.24 45.43 -24.32
CA THR A 267 13.60 44.01 -24.18
C THR A 267 12.61 43.30 -23.24
N PRO A 268 12.26 42.03 -23.48
CA PRO A 268 11.38 41.28 -22.59
C PRO A 268 11.99 41.20 -21.18
N ARG A 269 11.18 41.51 -20.16
CA ARG A 269 11.61 41.42 -18.76
C ARG A 269 11.63 39.96 -18.32
N ILE A 270 12.80 39.50 -17.89
CA ILE A 270 12.98 38.19 -17.26
C ILE A 270 12.11 38.14 -15.97
N PRO A 271 11.35 37.06 -15.72
CA PRO A 271 10.56 36.91 -14.50
C PRO A 271 11.45 36.89 -13.24
N PRO A 272 10.92 37.22 -12.05
CA PRO A 272 11.72 37.37 -10.83
C PRO A 272 12.44 36.06 -10.48
N ILE A 273 13.77 36.10 -10.50
CA ILE A 273 14.62 34.96 -10.15
C ILE A 273 14.40 34.66 -8.66
N ASN A 274 13.87 33.48 -8.37
CA ASN A 274 13.88 32.94 -7.01
C ASN A 274 15.35 32.76 -6.57
N ASN A 275 15.77 33.40 -5.48
CA ASN A 275 17.17 33.52 -5.08
C ASN A 275 17.58 32.54 -3.95
N ALA A 276 16.81 31.47 -3.72
CA ALA A 276 17.22 30.39 -2.82
C ALA A 276 18.57 29.76 -3.26
N PRO A 277 19.48 29.39 -2.34
CA PRO A 277 20.72 28.72 -2.71
C PRO A 277 20.46 27.45 -3.56
N LEU A 278 21.28 27.22 -4.58
CA LEU A 278 21.26 25.95 -5.30
C LEU A 278 21.82 24.81 -4.42
N PRO A 279 21.42 23.55 -4.66
CA PRO A 279 22.00 22.42 -3.94
C PRO A 279 23.51 22.30 -4.20
N PRO A 280 24.30 21.74 -3.26
CA PRO A 280 25.73 21.53 -3.46
C PRO A 280 26.04 20.80 -4.78
N GLY A 281 26.97 21.37 -5.55
CA GLY A 281 27.37 20.86 -6.87
C GLY A 281 26.57 21.42 -8.06
N TRP A 282 25.54 22.23 -7.85
CA TRP A 282 24.78 22.84 -8.94
C TRP A 282 25.18 24.29 -9.23
N GLU A 283 25.26 24.64 -10.52
CA GLU A 283 25.57 25.98 -11.02
C GLU A 283 24.43 26.50 -11.92
N GLN A 284 24.03 27.77 -11.77
CA GLN A 284 23.12 28.43 -12.72
C GLN A 284 23.91 29.05 -13.87
N ARG A 285 23.51 28.76 -15.11
CA ARG A 285 24.04 29.35 -16.33
C ARG A 285 22.92 29.94 -17.19
N VAL A 286 23.30 30.60 -18.27
CA VAL A 286 22.41 31.22 -19.26
C VAL A 286 22.89 30.79 -20.64
N ASP A 287 21.99 30.39 -21.52
CA ASP A 287 22.31 29.98 -22.88
C ASP A 287 22.51 31.19 -23.82
N GLN A 288 22.83 30.92 -25.09
CA GLN A 288 23.05 31.96 -26.12
C GLN A 288 21.79 32.79 -26.44
N ASN A 289 20.61 32.31 -26.04
CA ASN A 289 19.31 32.95 -26.24
C ASN A 289 18.81 33.71 -24.99
N GLY A 290 19.58 33.72 -23.90
CA GLY A 290 19.18 34.33 -22.63
C GLY A 290 18.33 33.43 -21.71
N ARG A 291 18.13 32.15 -22.06
CA ARG A 291 17.37 31.19 -21.25
C ARG A 291 18.26 30.63 -20.12
N VAL A 292 17.77 30.69 -18.90
CA VAL A 292 18.43 30.10 -17.73
C VAL A 292 18.43 28.57 -17.80
N TYR A 293 19.55 27.94 -17.48
CA TYR A 293 19.68 26.50 -17.29
C TYR A 293 20.60 26.19 -16.11
N PHE A 294 20.52 24.97 -15.59
CA PHE A 294 21.23 24.54 -14.39
C PHE A 294 22.14 23.36 -14.73
N VAL A 295 23.40 23.44 -14.29
CA VAL A 295 24.45 22.43 -14.52
C VAL A 295 24.67 21.67 -13.22
N ASP A 296 24.55 20.35 -13.26
CA ASP A 296 24.92 19.46 -12.16
C ASP A 296 26.39 19.04 -12.37
N HIS A 297 27.31 19.59 -11.58
CA HIS A 297 28.74 19.26 -11.69
C HIS A 297 29.08 17.87 -11.12
N ILE A 298 28.15 17.19 -10.47
CA ILE A 298 28.36 15.85 -9.90
C ILE A 298 27.88 14.80 -10.92
N GLU A 299 26.64 14.93 -11.41
CA GLU A 299 26.05 14.01 -12.41
C GLU A 299 26.36 14.40 -13.87
N LYS A 300 27.07 15.51 -14.10
CA LYS A 300 27.49 16.01 -15.43
C LYS A 300 26.34 16.27 -16.41
N ARG A 301 25.14 16.50 -15.88
CA ARG A 301 23.91 16.82 -16.65
C ARG A 301 23.62 18.32 -16.69
N THR A 302 22.71 18.70 -17.58
CA THR A 302 22.11 20.04 -17.64
C THR A 302 20.60 19.93 -17.74
N THR A 303 19.86 20.77 -17.00
CA THR A 303 18.39 20.88 -17.11
C THR A 303 17.94 22.33 -17.18
N TRP A 304 16.76 22.57 -17.76
CA TRP A 304 16.11 23.89 -17.79
C TRP A 304 15.35 24.21 -16.49
N GLU A 305 15.12 23.20 -15.65
CA GLU A 305 14.38 23.32 -14.40
C GLU A 305 15.32 23.54 -13.22
N ARG A 306 14.89 24.34 -12.24
CA ARG A 306 15.70 24.58 -11.04
C ARG A 306 15.69 23.31 -10.18
N PRO A 307 16.85 22.75 -9.81
CA PRO A 307 16.89 21.68 -8.82
C PRO A 307 16.35 22.18 -7.47
N GLU A 308 15.41 21.43 -6.89
CA GLU A 308 14.97 21.65 -5.51
C GLU A 308 16.13 21.44 -4.51
N PRO A 309 16.08 22.00 -3.29
CA PRO A 309 16.94 21.55 -2.19
C PRO A 309 16.73 20.07 -1.86
N LEU A 310 17.60 19.49 -1.03
CA LEU A 310 17.30 18.23 -0.34
C LEU A 310 16.42 18.54 0.89
N PRO A 311 15.52 17.65 1.32
CA PRO A 311 14.76 17.83 2.55
C PRO A 311 15.68 17.92 3.78
N THR A 312 15.21 18.58 4.85
CA THR A 312 15.96 18.75 6.10
C THR A 312 16.47 17.41 6.65
N GLY A 313 17.74 17.37 7.06
CA GLY A 313 18.41 16.16 7.57
C GLY A 313 19.17 15.36 6.51
N TRP A 314 18.83 15.49 5.22
CA TRP A 314 19.42 14.69 4.15
C TRP A 314 20.72 15.28 3.56
N GLU A 315 21.74 14.44 3.46
CA GLU A 315 23.02 14.70 2.81
C GLU A 315 23.22 13.75 1.60
N ARG A 316 23.73 14.27 0.48
CA ARG A 316 24.24 13.43 -0.62
C ARG A 316 25.67 12.99 -0.31
N ARG A 317 25.93 11.69 -0.41
CA ARG A 317 27.26 11.07 -0.29
C ARG A 317 27.63 10.31 -1.57
N VAL A 318 28.86 9.82 -1.60
CA VAL A 318 29.41 8.99 -2.68
C VAL A 318 30.06 7.77 -2.02
N ASP A 319 29.79 6.58 -2.55
CA ASP A 319 30.31 5.32 -2.02
C ASP A 319 31.75 5.02 -2.57
N PRO A 320 32.43 3.97 -2.08
CA PRO A 320 33.77 3.60 -2.58
C PRO A 320 33.83 3.21 -4.06
N MET A 321 32.70 3.01 -4.73
CA MET A 321 32.60 2.72 -6.17
C MET A 321 32.28 3.98 -6.99
N GLY A 322 32.18 5.16 -6.37
CA GLY A 322 31.81 6.41 -7.03
C GLY A 322 30.30 6.60 -7.22
N ARG A 323 29.46 5.70 -6.68
CA ARG A 323 27.99 5.76 -6.81
C ARG A 323 27.43 6.79 -5.83
N GLY A 324 26.58 7.69 -6.30
CA GLY A 324 25.89 8.68 -5.46
C GLY A 324 24.76 8.04 -4.66
N TYR A 325 24.68 8.34 -3.36
CA TYR A 325 23.60 7.91 -2.46
C TYR A 325 23.24 9.01 -1.48
N TYR A 326 22.15 8.82 -0.73
CA TYR A 326 21.62 9.82 0.20
C TYR A 326 21.51 9.25 1.61
N VAL A 327 21.77 10.08 2.62
CA VAL A 327 21.76 9.71 4.05
C VAL A 327 20.98 10.76 4.83
N ASP A 328 20.03 10.31 5.65
CA ASP A 328 19.41 11.16 6.66
C ASP A 328 20.22 11.12 7.96
N HIS A 329 20.63 12.28 8.45
CA HIS A 329 21.34 12.42 9.72
C HIS A 329 20.46 12.26 10.96
N ILE A 330 19.13 12.35 10.81
CA ILE A 330 18.15 12.25 11.90
C ILE A 330 17.85 10.77 12.18
N THR A 331 17.25 10.06 11.22
CA THR A 331 16.88 8.63 11.35
C THR A 331 18.03 7.66 11.10
N ARG A 332 19.15 8.12 10.54
CA ARG A 332 20.28 7.30 10.05
C ARG A 332 19.96 6.38 8.87
N THR A 333 18.80 6.59 8.24
CA THR A 333 18.39 5.87 7.02
C THR A 333 19.22 6.28 5.82
N THR A 334 19.40 5.36 4.87
CA THR A 334 20.03 5.62 3.58
C THR A 334 19.10 5.22 2.45
N THR A 335 19.27 5.85 1.27
CA THR A 335 18.59 5.46 0.04
C THR A 335 19.40 5.86 -1.18
N TRP A 336 19.19 5.18 -2.30
CA TRP A 336 19.79 5.51 -3.60
C TRP A 336 18.96 6.55 -4.38
N GLN A 337 17.65 6.61 -4.12
CA GLN A 337 16.77 7.61 -4.73
C GLN A 337 17.03 8.99 -4.15
N ARG A 338 16.99 10.03 -4.98
CA ARG A 338 17.08 11.41 -4.47
C ARG A 338 15.83 11.71 -3.61
N PRO A 339 15.97 12.03 -2.30
CA PRO A 339 14.81 12.29 -1.46
C PRO A 339 14.12 13.58 -1.90
N THR A 340 12.79 13.52 -1.99
CA THR A 340 11.89 14.66 -2.22
C THR A 340 11.00 14.85 -1.00
N GLN A 341 10.29 15.98 -0.91
CA GLN A 341 9.33 16.19 0.18
C GLN A 341 8.18 15.17 0.15
N GLU A 342 7.91 14.55 -1.01
CA GLU A 342 6.94 13.46 -1.16
C GLU A 342 7.51 12.12 -0.68
N SER A 343 8.72 11.73 -1.10
CA SER A 343 9.32 10.46 -0.66
C SER A 343 9.57 10.41 0.85
N VAL A 344 9.82 11.56 1.49
CA VAL A 344 9.95 11.67 2.95
C VAL A 344 8.59 11.47 3.64
N ARG A 345 7.48 12.09 3.16
CA ARG A 345 6.14 11.83 3.72
C ARG A 345 5.76 10.35 3.61
N ASN A 346 5.98 9.73 2.45
CA ASN A 346 5.66 8.32 2.23
C ASN A 346 6.46 7.40 3.20
N TYR A 347 7.69 7.81 3.55
CA TYR A 347 8.50 7.11 4.56
C TYR A 347 8.01 7.35 5.99
N GLU A 348 7.62 8.58 6.35
CA GLU A 348 7.00 8.92 7.63
C GLU A 348 5.67 8.15 7.83
N GLU A 349 4.83 8.05 6.81
CA GLU A 349 3.59 7.26 6.83
C GLU A 349 3.87 5.76 7.01
N TRP A 350 4.88 5.21 6.32
CA TRP A 350 5.33 3.84 6.53
C TRP A 350 5.87 3.60 7.95
N GLN A 351 6.65 4.54 8.51
CA GLN A 351 7.11 4.47 9.90
C GLN A 351 5.94 4.54 10.91
N ASN A 352 4.92 5.33 10.63
CA ASN A 352 3.71 5.41 11.46
C ASN A 352 2.91 4.09 11.43
N GLN A 353 2.78 3.45 10.25
CA GLN A 353 2.22 2.09 10.14
C GLN A 353 3.06 1.08 10.93
N ARG A 354 4.39 1.11 10.78
CA ARG A 354 5.34 0.26 11.52
C ARG A 354 5.23 0.43 13.04
N SER A 355 4.94 1.63 13.52
CA SER A 355 4.80 1.91 14.96
C SER A 355 3.55 1.26 15.58
N GLN A 356 2.52 0.94 14.79
CA GLN A 356 1.30 0.27 15.26
C GLN A 356 1.45 -1.26 15.38
N LEU A 357 2.57 -1.83 14.90
CA LEU A 357 2.75 -3.28 14.77
C LEU A 357 2.78 -4.04 16.11
N GLN A 358 3.07 -3.38 17.23
CA GLN A 358 3.02 -4.04 18.54
C GLN A 358 1.60 -4.47 18.94
N GLY A 359 0.57 -3.75 18.47
CA GLY A 359 -0.82 -4.18 18.57
C GLY A 359 -1.18 -5.23 17.52
N ALA A 360 -0.80 -5.00 16.25
CA ALA A 360 -1.07 -5.92 15.15
C ALA A 360 -0.48 -7.33 15.37
N MET A 361 0.70 -7.43 16.00
CA MET A 361 1.38 -8.71 16.29
C MET A 361 0.53 -9.64 17.18
N GLN A 362 -0.36 -9.12 18.03
CA GLN A 362 -1.28 -9.96 18.81
C GLN A 362 -2.38 -10.57 17.94
N GLN A 363 -2.93 -9.81 16.99
CA GLN A 363 -3.90 -10.29 16.01
C GLN A 363 -3.25 -11.25 15.00
N PHE A 364 -2.04 -10.91 14.54
CA PHE A 364 -1.23 -11.74 13.65
C PHE A 364 -0.93 -13.12 14.27
N ASN A 365 -0.62 -13.19 15.56
CA ASN A 365 -0.39 -14.45 16.27
C ASN A 365 -1.63 -15.35 16.39
N GLN A 366 -2.84 -14.79 16.24
CA GLN A 366 -4.11 -15.52 16.20
C GLN A 366 -4.43 -16.05 14.79
N ARG A 367 -3.69 -15.64 13.75
CA ARG A 367 -3.89 -16.18 12.40
C ARG A 367 -3.52 -17.67 12.34
N PHE A 368 -4.30 -18.43 11.58
CA PHE A 368 -4.21 -19.88 11.50
C PHE A 368 -4.34 -20.40 10.07
N ILE A 369 -3.99 -21.67 9.85
CA ILE A 369 -4.32 -22.41 8.64
C ILE A 369 -4.48 -23.90 9.01
N TYR A 370 -5.24 -24.65 8.21
CA TYR A 370 -5.50 -26.07 8.48
C TYR A 370 -4.19 -26.88 8.62
N GLY A 371 -4.14 -27.79 9.59
CA GLY A 371 -2.95 -28.59 9.92
C GLY A 371 -1.91 -27.88 10.79
N LEU A 372 -1.90 -26.55 10.89
CA LEU A 372 -0.91 -25.83 11.72
C LEU A 372 -1.26 -25.95 13.22
N GLN A 373 -2.54 -25.93 13.55
CA GLN A 373 -3.04 -26.17 14.91
C GLN A 373 -2.75 -27.63 15.35
N ASP A 374 -2.94 -28.58 14.42
CA ASP A 374 -2.70 -30.00 14.66
C ASP A 374 -1.21 -30.29 14.90
N GLN A 375 -0.28 -29.56 14.26
CA GLN A 375 1.16 -29.70 14.54
C GLN A 375 1.55 -29.24 15.96
N ILE A 376 0.86 -28.24 16.52
CA ILE A 376 1.07 -27.80 17.92
C ILE A 376 0.49 -28.84 18.90
N ALA A 377 -0.60 -29.53 18.54
CA ALA A 377 -1.19 -30.59 19.35
C ALA A 377 -0.45 -31.95 19.21
N ALA A 378 0.12 -32.26 18.04
CA ALA A 378 0.82 -33.51 17.75
C ALA A 378 2.13 -33.66 18.54
N THR A 379 2.68 -32.56 19.08
CA THR A 379 3.78 -32.61 20.04
C THR A 379 3.38 -33.17 21.41
N ALA A 380 2.08 -33.42 21.66
CA ALA A 380 1.56 -33.89 22.94
C ALA A 380 1.00 -35.32 22.93
N ASN A 381 0.27 -35.77 21.89
CA ASN A 381 -0.30 -37.14 21.87
C ASN A 381 -0.73 -37.66 20.49
N LYS A 382 -0.43 -38.96 20.25
CA LYS A 382 -0.77 -39.82 19.08
C LYS A 382 -0.23 -39.39 17.70
N GLU A 383 0.38 -40.35 17.00
CA GLU A 383 0.81 -40.17 15.62
C GLU A 383 -0.40 -40.06 14.67
N PHE A 384 -0.55 -38.91 14.01
CA PHE A 384 -1.32 -38.82 12.77
C PHE A 384 -0.39 -39.11 11.59
N ASP A 385 -0.64 -40.19 10.85
CA ASP A 385 0.13 -40.52 9.65
C ASP A 385 -0.55 -39.91 8.41
N PRO A 386 0.09 -38.96 7.70
CA PRO A 386 -0.51 -38.29 6.55
C PRO A 386 -0.65 -39.21 5.31
N LEU A 387 -0.09 -40.43 5.35
CA LEU A 387 -0.27 -41.45 4.31
C LEU A 387 -1.33 -42.51 4.69
N GLY A 388 -2.21 -42.21 5.65
CA GLY A 388 -3.27 -43.12 6.10
C GLY A 388 -2.74 -44.32 6.88
N PRO A 389 -3.52 -45.41 7.03
CA PRO A 389 -3.02 -46.65 7.63
C PRO A 389 -1.95 -47.31 6.73
N LEU A 390 -1.05 -48.08 7.34
CA LEU A 390 -0.14 -48.95 6.57
C LEU A 390 -0.92 -50.09 5.88
N PRO A 391 -0.46 -50.59 4.71
CA PRO A 391 -1.10 -51.71 4.04
C PRO A 391 -1.10 -52.97 4.91
N HIS A 392 -2.10 -53.84 4.74
CA HIS A 392 -2.31 -55.00 5.61
C HIS A 392 -1.05 -55.89 5.75
N GLY A 393 -0.61 -56.09 6.98
CA GLY A 393 0.60 -56.87 7.31
C GLY A 393 1.88 -56.06 7.45
N TRP A 394 1.84 -54.72 7.31
CA TRP A 394 2.98 -53.83 7.54
C TRP A 394 2.93 -53.13 8.91
N GLU A 395 4.08 -53.00 9.56
CA GLU A 395 4.28 -52.28 10.82
C GLU A 395 5.39 -51.25 10.68
N LYS A 396 5.16 -50.03 11.20
CA LYS A 396 6.15 -48.97 11.34
C LYS A 396 6.93 -49.18 12.65
N ARG A 397 8.26 -49.16 12.59
CA ARG A 397 9.14 -49.20 13.76
C ARG A 397 10.22 -48.13 13.69
N THR A 398 10.88 -47.90 14.81
CA THR A 398 12.02 -46.98 14.92
C THR A 398 13.21 -47.74 15.51
N ASP A 399 14.41 -47.52 14.98
CA ASP A 399 15.65 -48.09 15.52
C ASP A 399 16.14 -47.33 16.76
N THR A 400 17.22 -47.82 17.38
CA THR A 400 17.86 -47.17 18.55
C THR A 400 18.47 -45.80 18.25
N ASN A 401 18.55 -45.40 16.98
CA ASN A 401 19.11 -44.14 16.49
C ASN A 401 18.02 -43.14 16.06
N GLY A 402 16.73 -43.47 16.27
CA GLY A 402 15.60 -42.63 15.85
C GLY A 402 15.21 -42.76 14.39
N ARG A 403 15.76 -43.73 13.64
CA ARG A 403 15.45 -43.94 12.21
C ARG A 403 14.24 -44.86 12.06
N VAL A 404 13.27 -44.43 11.26
CA VAL A 404 12.08 -45.24 10.95
C VAL A 404 12.44 -46.35 9.94
N TYR A 405 11.89 -47.54 10.17
CA TYR A 405 11.90 -48.67 9.23
C TYR A 405 10.56 -49.39 9.26
N PHE A 406 10.29 -50.18 8.22
CA PHE A 406 9.01 -50.85 8.01
C PHE A 406 9.22 -52.37 7.98
N VAL A 407 8.34 -53.11 8.65
CA VAL A 407 8.37 -54.58 8.78
C VAL A 407 7.16 -55.17 8.08
N TYR A 408 7.36 -56.16 7.21
CA TYR A 408 6.25 -56.88 6.56
C TYR A 408 6.09 -58.28 7.16
N HIS A 409 5.13 -58.44 8.06
CA HIS A 409 4.94 -59.67 8.83
C HIS A 409 4.74 -60.95 7.99
N PRO A 410 3.98 -60.96 6.88
CA PRO A 410 3.73 -62.18 6.10
C PRO A 410 4.99 -62.84 5.51
N THR A 411 6.04 -62.07 5.24
CA THR A 411 7.33 -62.58 4.72
C THR A 411 8.50 -62.38 5.69
N ARG A 412 8.28 -61.66 6.79
CA ARG A 412 9.27 -61.24 7.78
C ARG A 412 10.43 -60.40 7.21
N SER A 413 10.21 -59.72 6.09
CA SER A 413 11.15 -58.77 5.52
C SER A 413 11.10 -57.41 6.24
N THR A 414 12.17 -56.63 6.12
CA THR A 414 12.26 -55.25 6.62
C THR A 414 12.86 -54.35 5.55
N GLN A 415 12.47 -53.07 5.54
CA GLN A 415 12.99 -52.07 4.62
C GLN A 415 12.94 -50.66 5.24
N TRP A 416 13.78 -49.75 4.73
CA TRP A 416 13.85 -48.37 5.18
C TRP A 416 12.85 -47.46 4.46
N GLU A 417 12.37 -47.88 3.29
CA GLU A 417 11.38 -47.19 2.48
C GLU A 417 9.96 -47.54 2.95
N ASP A 418 9.09 -46.53 3.00
CA ASP A 418 7.67 -46.73 3.32
C ASP A 418 6.99 -47.54 2.19
N PRO A 419 6.31 -48.65 2.49
CA PRO A 419 5.66 -49.50 1.48
C PRO A 419 4.57 -48.76 0.68
N ARG A 420 4.03 -47.64 1.20
CA ARG A 420 3.06 -46.79 0.48
C ARG A 420 3.70 -45.93 -0.60
N ARG A 421 5.03 -45.78 -0.59
CA ARG A 421 5.80 -45.04 -1.61
C ARG A 421 6.22 -45.91 -2.78
N GLN A 422 6.43 -47.21 -2.54
CA GLN A 422 6.92 -48.13 -3.57
C GLN A 422 5.82 -48.46 -4.61
N GLY A 423 5.93 -47.86 -5.79
CA GLY A 423 5.19 -48.26 -6.99
C GLY A 423 3.88 -47.51 -7.29
N LEU A 424 3.42 -46.63 -6.41
CA LEU A 424 2.20 -45.81 -6.59
C LEU A 424 2.47 -44.31 -6.77
N LEU A 425 3.59 -43.79 -6.26
CA LEU A 425 4.05 -42.43 -6.54
C LEU A 425 5.09 -42.49 -7.66
N ASN A 426 4.69 -42.08 -8.86
CA ASN A 426 5.62 -41.76 -9.94
C ASN A 426 6.37 -40.47 -9.57
N ASP A 427 7.71 -40.47 -9.66
CA ASP A 427 8.55 -39.31 -9.32
C ASP A 427 8.32 -38.10 -10.26
N LYS A 428 7.70 -38.34 -11.43
CA LYS A 428 7.28 -37.27 -12.33
C LYS A 428 6.12 -36.47 -11.72
N PRO A 429 6.15 -35.12 -11.78
CA PRO A 429 5.02 -34.31 -11.34
C PRO A 429 3.75 -34.64 -12.13
N LEU A 430 2.59 -34.27 -11.57
CA LEU A 430 1.33 -34.31 -12.30
C LEU A 430 1.37 -33.30 -13.47
N PRO A 431 0.61 -33.54 -14.56
CA PRO A 431 0.48 -32.54 -15.62
C PRO A 431 -0.20 -31.27 -15.10
N ASP A 432 0.00 -30.16 -15.80
CA ASP A 432 -0.55 -28.86 -15.39
C ASP A 432 -2.08 -28.93 -15.18
N GLY A 433 -2.53 -28.37 -14.06
CA GLY A 433 -3.94 -28.41 -13.65
C GLY A 433 -4.44 -29.77 -13.13
N TRP A 434 -3.58 -30.74 -12.82
CA TRP A 434 -3.96 -31.99 -12.15
C TRP A 434 -3.52 -32.04 -10.67
N GLU A 435 -4.44 -32.40 -9.78
CA GLU A 435 -4.22 -32.65 -8.35
C GLU A 435 -4.43 -34.14 -8.01
N MET A 436 -3.67 -34.69 -7.06
CA MET A 436 -3.92 -36.02 -6.48
C MET A 436 -4.52 -35.84 -5.08
N ARG A 437 -5.60 -36.58 -4.80
CA ARG A 437 -6.31 -36.64 -3.51
C ARG A 437 -6.51 -38.09 -3.08
N PHE A 438 -7.05 -38.28 -1.88
CA PHE A 438 -7.42 -39.58 -1.34
C PHE A 438 -8.88 -39.58 -0.88
N THR A 439 -9.58 -40.71 -1.00
CA THR A 439 -10.89 -40.90 -0.36
C THR A 439 -10.74 -41.00 1.17
N VAL A 440 -11.86 -41.01 1.89
CA VAL A 440 -11.87 -41.28 3.35
C VAL A 440 -11.24 -42.64 3.71
N ASP A 441 -11.27 -43.58 2.76
CA ASP A 441 -10.69 -44.93 2.87
C ASP A 441 -9.21 -44.99 2.44
N GLY A 442 -8.61 -43.85 2.09
CA GLY A 442 -7.20 -43.76 1.67
C GLY A 442 -6.94 -44.17 0.21
N ILE A 443 -7.97 -44.28 -0.64
CA ILE A 443 -7.81 -44.65 -2.05
C ILE A 443 -7.44 -43.40 -2.86
N PRO A 444 -6.30 -43.37 -3.58
CA PRO A 444 -5.95 -42.22 -4.40
C PRO A 444 -6.93 -42.00 -5.55
N TYR A 445 -7.22 -40.74 -5.84
CA TYR A 445 -7.95 -40.28 -7.02
C TYR A 445 -7.35 -38.96 -7.52
N PHE A 446 -7.67 -38.60 -8.75
CA PHE A 446 -7.08 -37.49 -9.48
C PHE A 446 -8.15 -36.48 -9.88
N VAL A 447 -7.84 -35.21 -9.74
CA VAL A 447 -8.72 -34.07 -10.06
C VAL A 447 -8.09 -33.31 -11.22
N ASP A 448 -8.77 -33.30 -12.36
CA ASP A 448 -8.44 -32.46 -13.51
C ASP A 448 -9.17 -31.12 -13.33
N HIS A 449 -8.45 -30.07 -12.91
CA HIS A 449 -9.00 -28.71 -12.76
C HIS A 449 -9.31 -28.07 -14.12
N ASN A 450 -8.59 -28.44 -15.18
CA ASN A 450 -8.81 -27.90 -16.53
C ASN A 450 -10.19 -28.32 -17.05
N ARG A 451 -10.56 -29.59 -16.81
CA ARG A 451 -11.85 -30.17 -17.23
C ARG A 451 -12.91 -30.19 -16.13
N ARG A 452 -12.54 -29.86 -14.89
CA ARG A 452 -13.37 -29.87 -13.68
C ARG A 452 -14.00 -31.24 -13.39
N THR A 453 -13.19 -32.29 -13.58
CA THR A 453 -13.61 -33.70 -13.44
C THR A 453 -12.66 -34.46 -12.52
N THR A 454 -13.17 -35.47 -11.83
CA THR A 454 -12.33 -36.42 -11.07
C THR A 454 -12.27 -37.77 -11.77
N THR A 455 -11.17 -38.49 -11.62
CA THR A 455 -11.00 -39.88 -12.10
C THR A 455 -10.11 -40.67 -11.14
N TYR A 456 -10.24 -41.99 -11.10
CA TYR A 456 -9.29 -42.85 -10.38
C TYR A 456 -8.03 -43.16 -11.21
N ILE A 457 -7.98 -42.71 -12.48
CA ILE A 457 -6.88 -42.97 -13.42
C ILE A 457 -5.77 -41.92 -13.25
N ASP A 458 -4.54 -42.36 -12.96
CA ASP A 458 -3.37 -41.47 -12.88
C ASP A 458 -3.01 -40.93 -14.29
N PRO A 459 -3.05 -39.61 -14.53
CA PRO A 459 -2.80 -39.03 -15.84
C PRO A 459 -1.37 -39.25 -16.36
N ARG A 460 -0.43 -39.60 -15.47
CA ARG A 460 0.99 -39.86 -15.81
C ARG A 460 1.27 -41.31 -16.18
N THR A 461 0.35 -42.24 -15.88
CA THR A 461 0.60 -43.69 -16.04
C THR A 461 -0.54 -44.47 -16.69
N GLY A 462 -1.75 -43.89 -16.79
CA GLY A 462 -2.93 -44.57 -17.31
C GLY A 462 -3.50 -45.68 -16.40
N LYS A 463 -2.91 -45.91 -15.23
CA LYS A 463 -3.38 -46.92 -14.26
C LYS A 463 -4.51 -46.34 -13.41
N SER A 464 -5.59 -47.11 -13.24
CA SER A 464 -6.61 -46.78 -12.24
C SER A 464 -6.20 -47.24 -10.85
N SER A 465 -6.43 -46.39 -9.85
CA SER A 465 -6.32 -46.73 -8.43
C SER A 465 -7.53 -47.49 -7.89
N LEU A 466 -8.63 -47.52 -8.64
CA LEU A 466 -9.84 -48.29 -8.34
C LEU A 466 -10.61 -48.62 -9.63
N GLU A 467 -11.09 -49.85 -9.78
CA GLU A 467 -12.02 -50.21 -10.85
C GLU A 467 -13.47 -49.96 -10.38
N ASN A 468 -14.27 -49.26 -11.20
CA ASN A 468 -15.68 -48.96 -10.95
C ASN A 468 -15.99 -48.29 -9.59
N GLY A 469 -15.10 -47.38 -9.14
CA GLY A 469 -15.35 -46.54 -7.96
C GLY A 469 -16.52 -45.54 -8.15
N PRO A 470 -17.09 -45.02 -7.05
CA PRO A 470 -18.16 -44.03 -7.11
C PRO A 470 -17.68 -42.73 -7.77
N GLN A 471 -18.54 -42.07 -8.55
CA GLN A 471 -18.21 -40.79 -9.18
C GLN A 471 -18.09 -39.70 -8.11
N ILE A 472 -16.86 -39.22 -7.87
CA ILE A 472 -16.60 -38.10 -6.96
C ILE A 472 -16.99 -36.79 -7.68
N THR A 473 -17.66 -35.89 -6.96
CA THR A 473 -17.98 -34.55 -7.47
C THR A 473 -16.72 -33.67 -7.40
N TYR A 474 -16.46 -32.87 -8.43
CA TYR A 474 -15.44 -31.83 -8.35
C TYR A 474 -15.80 -30.81 -7.25
N VAL A 475 -14.94 -30.68 -6.25
CA VAL A 475 -15.07 -29.70 -5.16
C VAL A 475 -13.70 -29.07 -4.95
N ARG A 476 -13.63 -27.75 -4.85
CA ARG A 476 -12.39 -27.03 -4.51
C ARG A 476 -12.15 -27.18 -3.00
N ASP A 477 -11.27 -28.10 -2.62
CA ASP A 477 -10.91 -28.35 -1.22
C ASP A 477 -9.54 -27.75 -0.93
N PHE A 478 -9.52 -26.52 -0.40
CA PHE A 478 -8.30 -25.81 0.00
C PHE A 478 -7.57 -26.51 1.14
N LYS A 479 -8.29 -27.17 2.06
CA LYS A 479 -7.70 -27.92 3.17
C LYS A 479 -6.90 -29.12 2.67
N ALA A 480 -7.45 -29.90 1.74
CA ALA A 480 -6.73 -31.02 1.11
C ALA A 480 -5.48 -30.54 0.37
N LYS A 481 -5.59 -29.47 -0.44
CA LYS A 481 -4.45 -28.86 -1.14
C LYS A 481 -3.35 -28.41 -0.17
N VAL A 482 -3.71 -27.74 0.93
CA VAL A 482 -2.74 -27.31 1.97
C VAL A 482 -2.09 -28.50 2.65
N GLN A 483 -2.84 -29.58 2.95
CA GLN A 483 -2.27 -30.80 3.53
C GLN A 483 -1.27 -31.47 2.57
N TYR A 484 -1.59 -31.56 1.28
CA TYR A 484 -0.72 -32.09 0.24
C TYR A 484 0.56 -31.25 0.06
N PHE A 485 0.44 -29.93 0.02
CA PHE A 485 1.56 -29.00 -0.01
C PHE A 485 2.49 -29.16 1.22
N ARG A 486 1.90 -29.26 2.42
CA ARG A 486 2.64 -29.47 3.68
C ARG A 486 3.39 -30.80 3.69
N PHE A 487 2.79 -31.87 3.15
CA PHE A 487 3.46 -33.16 2.98
C PHE A 487 4.71 -33.05 2.08
N TRP A 488 4.62 -32.35 0.94
CA TRP A 488 5.78 -32.14 0.06
C TRP A 488 6.88 -31.31 0.71
N CYS A 489 6.52 -30.24 1.44
CA CYS A 489 7.51 -29.47 2.22
C CYS A 489 8.20 -30.34 3.28
N GLN A 490 7.47 -31.25 3.94
CA GLN A 490 8.06 -32.22 4.86
C GLN A 490 8.98 -33.23 4.17
N GLN A 491 8.67 -33.70 2.94
CA GLN A 491 9.57 -34.60 2.21
C GLN A 491 10.84 -33.91 1.71
N MET A 492 10.77 -32.61 1.40
CA MET A 492 11.91 -31.78 1.00
C MET A 492 12.68 -31.18 2.19
N SER A 493 12.25 -31.46 3.43
CA SER A 493 12.85 -30.91 4.65
C SER A 493 14.21 -31.52 4.94
N MET A 494 15.20 -30.66 5.17
CA MET A 494 16.58 -31.09 5.39
C MET A 494 16.88 -31.26 6.89
N PRO A 495 17.68 -32.28 7.29
CA PRO A 495 17.99 -32.51 8.70
C PRO A 495 18.87 -31.40 9.30
N GLN A 496 18.96 -31.37 10.63
CA GLN A 496 19.64 -30.31 11.41
C GLN A 496 18.93 -28.96 11.32
N HIS A 497 19.61 -27.87 11.70
CA HIS A 497 19.07 -26.51 11.74
C HIS A 497 20.08 -25.51 11.15
N ILE A 498 19.60 -24.38 10.62
CA ILE A 498 20.43 -23.19 10.39
C ILE A 498 20.16 -22.13 11.47
N LYS A 499 21.21 -21.42 11.88
CA LYS A 499 21.11 -20.28 12.80
C LYS A 499 21.13 -18.99 11.99
N ILE A 500 20.14 -18.13 12.18
CA ILE A 500 20.06 -16.80 11.58
C ILE A 500 20.11 -15.80 12.74
N THR A 501 21.21 -15.03 12.82
CA THR A 501 21.45 -14.06 13.88
C THR A 501 21.30 -12.64 13.33
N VAL A 502 20.34 -11.87 13.85
CA VAL A 502 19.93 -10.57 13.29
C VAL A 502 19.58 -9.60 14.42
N SER A 503 19.92 -8.32 14.30
CA SER A 503 19.48 -7.29 15.26
C SER A 503 18.13 -6.72 14.86
N ARG A 504 17.29 -6.36 15.83
CA ARG A 504 16.03 -5.64 15.57
C ARG A 504 16.22 -4.27 14.89
N LYS A 505 17.42 -3.67 15.01
CA LYS A 505 17.77 -2.36 14.42
C LYS A 505 18.19 -2.44 12.96
N THR A 506 18.84 -3.52 12.56
CA THR A 506 19.41 -3.76 11.21
C THR A 506 18.76 -4.96 10.52
N LEU A 507 17.54 -5.31 10.96
CA LEU A 507 16.84 -6.56 10.64
C LEU A 507 16.85 -6.94 9.17
N PHE A 508 16.60 -5.98 8.27
CA PHE A 508 16.57 -6.22 6.83
C PHE A 508 17.94 -6.61 6.28
N GLU A 509 18.97 -5.79 6.55
CA GLU A 509 20.33 -6.02 6.06
C GLU A 509 20.96 -7.26 6.69
N ASP A 510 20.78 -7.47 8.00
CA ASP A 510 21.27 -8.68 8.67
C ASP A 510 20.61 -9.93 8.07
N SER A 511 19.29 -9.90 7.84
CA SER A 511 18.56 -11.02 7.22
C SER A 511 18.98 -11.24 5.76
N PHE A 512 19.22 -10.17 5.00
CA PHE A 512 19.72 -10.21 3.63
C PHE A 512 21.08 -10.90 3.55
N GLN A 513 22.05 -10.44 4.34
CA GLN A 513 23.40 -11.03 4.40
C GLN A 513 23.34 -12.51 4.83
N GLN A 514 22.58 -12.83 5.89
CA GLN A 514 22.38 -14.20 6.35
C GLN A 514 21.82 -15.11 5.24
N ILE A 515 20.64 -14.78 4.69
CA ILE A 515 19.91 -15.65 3.75
C ILE A 515 20.55 -15.73 2.38
N MET A 516 21.28 -14.71 1.94
CA MET A 516 22.06 -14.78 0.70
C MET A 516 23.38 -15.54 0.87
N SER A 517 23.94 -15.61 2.08
CA SER A 517 25.13 -16.44 2.37
C SER A 517 24.85 -17.94 2.39
N PHE A 518 23.62 -18.37 2.76
CA PHE A 518 23.25 -19.78 2.79
C PHE A 518 23.03 -20.36 1.38
N HIS A 519 23.40 -21.63 1.23
CA HIS A 519 23.04 -22.42 0.05
C HIS A 519 21.52 -22.73 0.07
N PRO A 520 20.79 -22.69 -1.07
CA PRO A 520 19.33 -22.82 -1.08
C PRO A 520 18.74 -24.05 -0.38
N GLN A 521 19.46 -25.17 -0.40
CA GLN A 521 19.02 -26.40 0.27
C GLN A 521 19.10 -26.30 1.81
N ASP A 522 20.01 -25.48 2.35
CA ASP A 522 20.12 -25.28 3.80
C ASP A 522 18.98 -24.42 4.36
N LEU A 523 18.39 -23.54 3.53
CA LEU A 523 17.16 -22.79 3.85
C LEU A 523 15.93 -23.70 4.03
N ARG A 524 16.03 -25.00 3.66
CA ARG A 524 15.00 -26.04 3.92
C ARG A 524 15.22 -26.81 5.23
N ARG A 525 16.29 -26.50 6.00
CA ARG A 525 16.49 -27.03 7.36
C ARG A 525 15.64 -26.27 8.36
N ARG A 526 15.48 -26.80 9.59
CA ARG A 526 14.81 -26.08 10.67
C ARG A 526 15.49 -24.72 10.91
N LEU A 527 14.72 -23.64 10.89
CA LEU A 527 15.22 -22.32 11.24
C LEU A 527 15.36 -22.20 12.76
N TRP A 528 16.46 -21.58 13.21
CA TRP A 528 16.64 -21.04 14.54
C TRP A 528 17.00 -19.57 14.41
N ILE A 529 16.08 -18.67 14.79
CA ILE A 529 16.34 -17.23 14.76
C ILE A 529 16.87 -16.78 16.12
N ILE A 530 17.90 -15.94 16.11
CA ILE A 530 18.54 -15.37 17.29
C ILE A 530 18.57 -13.85 17.16
N PHE A 531 17.86 -13.16 18.05
CA PHE A 531 18.11 -11.75 18.32
C PHE A 531 19.23 -11.65 19.38
N PRO A 532 20.36 -10.99 19.11
CA PRO A 532 21.40 -10.75 20.11
C PRO A 532 20.83 -10.03 21.35
N ASP A 533 21.42 -10.33 22.51
CA ASP A 533 21.08 -9.75 23.82
C ASP A 533 19.64 -10.01 24.31
N GLU A 534 18.90 -10.94 23.68
CA GLU A 534 17.53 -11.34 24.05
C GLU A 534 17.42 -12.83 24.42
N GLU A 535 16.79 -13.17 25.55
CA GLU A 535 16.58 -14.56 25.98
C GLU A 535 15.43 -15.26 25.23
N GLY A 536 15.69 -15.65 23.98
CA GLY A 536 14.74 -16.36 23.12
C GLY A 536 15.00 -17.87 22.98
N LEU A 537 14.18 -18.72 23.61
CA LEU A 537 14.15 -20.17 23.31
C LEU A 537 13.25 -20.43 22.09
N ASP A 538 13.85 -20.70 20.92
CA ASP A 538 13.10 -20.83 19.65
C ASP A 538 12.36 -22.18 19.48
N TYR A 539 11.26 -22.28 20.22
CA TYR A 539 10.15 -23.23 19.97
C TYR A 539 9.29 -22.84 18.75
N GLY A 540 9.81 -21.98 17.86
CA GLY A 540 9.14 -21.53 16.63
C GLY A 540 8.40 -20.19 16.74
N GLY A 541 8.40 -19.58 17.93
CA GLY A 541 7.82 -18.26 18.20
C GLY A 541 8.71 -17.12 17.70
N VAL A 542 10.01 -17.16 17.99
CA VAL A 542 10.99 -16.17 17.51
C VAL A 542 11.05 -16.21 15.98
N ALA A 543 11.01 -17.40 15.39
CA ALA A 543 10.87 -17.55 13.94
C ALA A 543 9.61 -16.88 13.36
N ARG A 544 8.45 -16.96 14.04
CA ARG A 544 7.21 -16.30 13.59
C ARG A 544 7.32 -14.77 13.69
N GLU A 545 7.91 -14.25 14.77
CA GLU A 545 8.16 -12.82 14.92
C GLU A 545 9.10 -12.28 13.83
N TRP A 546 10.17 -13.02 13.53
CA TRP A 546 11.11 -12.63 12.48
C TRP A 546 10.46 -12.55 11.09
N PHE A 547 9.64 -13.53 10.70
CA PHE A 547 8.86 -13.44 9.46
C PHE A 547 7.91 -12.23 9.46
N PHE A 548 7.21 -11.98 10.57
CA PHE A 548 6.31 -10.83 10.70
C PHE A 548 7.05 -9.49 10.55
N LEU A 549 8.13 -9.28 11.30
CA LEU A 549 8.87 -8.02 11.27
C LEU A 549 9.57 -7.81 9.92
N LEU A 550 10.25 -8.83 9.38
CA LEU A 550 10.94 -8.73 8.09
C LEU A 550 9.96 -8.49 6.94
N SER A 551 8.74 -9.04 7.01
CA SER A 551 7.69 -8.82 6.00
C SER A 551 7.19 -7.37 5.90
N HIS A 552 7.49 -6.53 6.90
CA HIS A 552 7.27 -5.08 6.88
C HIS A 552 8.51 -4.32 6.39
N GLU A 553 9.72 -4.73 6.79
CA GLU A 553 10.97 -4.08 6.34
C GLU A 553 11.16 -4.20 4.82
N VAL A 554 10.71 -5.31 4.22
CA VAL A 554 10.66 -5.54 2.77
C VAL A 554 9.88 -4.44 2.02
N LEU A 555 8.98 -3.72 2.70
CA LEU A 555 8.16 -2.64 2.15
C LEU A 555 8.70 -1.23 2.42
N ASN A 556 9.86 -1.09 3.07
CA ASN A 556 10.45 0.22 3.33
C ASN A 556 10.74 0.94 2.00
N PRO A 557 10.10 2.10 1.71
CA PRO A 557 10.23 2.78 0.42
C PRO A 557 11.66 3.26 0.13
N MET A 558 12.51 3.39 1.15
CA MET A 558 13.91 3.81 1.00
C MET A 558 14.80 2.76 0.29
N TYR A 559 14.38 1.49 0.23
CA TYR A 559 15.04 0.48 -0.62
C TYR A 559 14.62 0.54 -2.10
N CYS A 560 13.58 1.33 -2.42
CA CYS A 560 13.04 1.54 -3.76
C CYS A 560 12.52 0.27 -4.48
N LEU A 561 12.21 -0.81 -3.73
CA LEU A 561 11.83 -2.12 -4.30
C LEU A 561 10.34 -2.21 -4.67
N PHE A 562 9.47 -1.66 -3.84
CA PHE A 562 8.02 -1.67 -4.04
C PHE A 562 7.46 -0.24 -4.04
N GLU A 563 6.29 -0.09 -4.64
CA GLU A 563 5.49 1.13 -4.63
C GLU A 563 4.01 0.75 -4.40
N TYR A 564 3.23 1.72 -3.93
CA TYR A 564 1.77 1.61 -3.90
C TYR A 564 1.22 1.82 -5.31
N ALA A 565 0.26 0.99 -5.73
CA ALA A 565 -0.26 0.98 -7.10
C ALA A 565 -0.98 2.29 -7.51
N GLY A 566 -1.44 3.06 -6.53
CA GLY A 566 -2.07 4.37 -6.71
C GLY A 566 -2.01 5.18 -5.41
N LYS A 567 -2.27 6.49 -5.50
CA LYS A 567 -2.00 7.45 -4.40
C LYS A 567 -2.70 7.15 -3.08
N ASP A 568 -3.90 6.58 -3.12
CA ASP A 568 -4.62 6.14 -1.93
C ASP A 568 -4.84 4.61 -1.90
N ASN A 569 -4.16 3.85 -2.77
CA ASN A 569 -4.34 2.41 -2.96
C ASN A 569 -3.25 1.60 -2.24
N TYR A 570 -3.61 0.98 -1.11
CA TYR A 570 -2.72 0.19 -0.26
C TYR A 570 -2.19 -1.12 -0.88
N CYS A 571 -2.61 -1.48 -2.10
CA CYS A 571 -2.05 -2.61 -2.85
C CYS A 571 -0.62 -2.32 -3.34
N LEU A 572 0.31 -3.23 -3.03
CA LEU A 572 1.72 -3.08 -3.38
C LEU A 572 2.07 -3.79 -4.70
N GLN A 573 2.94 -3.14 -5.48
CA GLN A 573 3.53 -3.65 -6.71
C GLN A 573 5.05 -3.44 -6.75
N ILE A 574 5.75 -4.19 -7.60
CA ILE A 574 7.17 -3.97 -7.86
C ILE A 574 7.35 -2.58 -8.46
N ASN A 575 8.28 -1.79 -7.91
CA ASN A 575 8.60 -0.46 -8.42
C ASN A 575 9.42 -0.57 -9.73
N PRO A 576 8.94 -0.05 -10.88
CA PRO A 576 9.67 -0.11 -12.15
C PRO A 576 10.97 0.73 -12.14
N ALA A 577 11.04 1.76 -11.29
CA ALA A 577 12.23 2.59 -11.07
C ALA A 577 13.22 1.98 -10.05
N SER A 578 12.99 0.75 -9.58
CA SER A 578 13.86 0.06 -8.61
C SER A 578 15.33 -0.07 -9.04
N TYR A 579 15.64 0.01 -10.34
CA TYR A 579 17.01 0.08 -10.86
C TYR A 579 17.85 1.25 -10.29
N ILE A 580 17.21 2.26 -9.70
CA ILE A 580 17.90 3.33 -8.97
C ILE A 580 18.71 2.79 -7.78
N ASN A 581 18.27 1.67 -7.20
CA ASN A 581 19.06 0.87 -6.26
C ASN A 581 19.90 -0.13 -7.08
N PRO A 582 21.23 0.05 -7.19
CA PRO A 582 22.10 -0.77 -8.05
C PRO A 582 22.20 -2.25 -7.61
N ASP A 583 21.68 -2.58 -6.43
CA ASP A 583 21.65 -3.92 -5.86
C ASP A 583 20.21 -4.51 -5.84
N HIS A 584 19.22 -3.85 -6.45
CA HIS A 584 17.80 -4.21 -6.43
C HIS A 584 17.52 -5.68 -6.82
N LEU A 585 18.12 -6.21 -7.89
CA LEU A 585 17.93 -7.62 -8.30
C LEU A 585 18.38 -8.61 -7.22
N LYS A 586 19.43 -8.28 -6.44
CA LYS A 586 19.87 -9.11 -5.30
C LYS A 586 18.83 -9.09 -4.18
N TYR A 587 18.24 -7.92 -3.91
CA TYR A 587 17.15 -7.79 -2.95
C TYR A 587 15.88 -8.52 -3.42
N PHE A 588 15.50 -8.46 -4.71
CA PHE A 588 14.38 -9.27 -5.23
C PHE A 588 14.64 -10.77 -5.11
N LYS A 589 15.87 -11.22 -5.38
CA LYS A 589 16.27 -12.62 -5.18
C LYS A 589 16.21 -13.06 -3.70
N PHE A 590 16.63 -12.19 -2.79
CA PHE A 590 16.45 -12.37 -1.35
C PHE A 590 14.97 -12.45 -0.95
N ILE A 591 14.12 -11.56 -1.48
CA ILE A 591 12.67 -11.57 -1.22
C ILE A 591 12.05 -12.87 -1.77
N GLY A 592 12.47 -13.32 -2.96
CA GLY A 592 12.09 -14.62 -3.52
C GLY A 592 12.37 -15.77 -2.56
N ARG A 593 13.61 -15.85 -2.05
CA ARG A 593 14.01 -16.82 -1.01
C ARG A 593 13.14 -16.70 0.24
N PHE A 594 12.91 -15.47 0.73
CA PHE A 594 12.12 -15.20 1.94
C PHE A 594 10.66 -15.65 1.82
N ILE A 595 9.97 -15.31 0.72
CA ILE A 595 8.57 -15.72 0.49
C ILE A 595 8.47 -17.24 0.31
N ALA A 596 9.43 -17.86 -0.39
CA ALA A 596 9.52 -19.31 -0.50
C ALA A 596 9.78 -20.00 0.86
N MET A 597 10.64 -19.43 1.71
CA MET A 597 10.87 -19.90 3.08
C MET A 597 9.60 -19.78 3.95
N ALA A 598 8.83 -18.69 3.82
CA ALA A 598 7.56 -18.50 4.55
C ALA A 598 6.56 -19.62 4.22
N LEU A 599 6.35 -19.85 2.91
CA LEU A 599 5.54 -20.96 2.41
C LEU A 599 6.04 -22.31 2.92
N PHE A 600 7.32 -22.61 2.74
CA PHE A 600 7.93 -23.89 3.10
C PHE A 600 7.79 -24.22 4.59
N HIS A 601 8.20 -23.29 5.47
CA HIS A 601 8.22 -23.46 6.92
C HIS A 601 6.86 -23.24 7.61
N GLY A 602 5.81 -22.90 6.84
CA GLY A 602 4.47 -22.67 7.39
C GLY A 602 4.42 -21.46 8.32
N LYS A 603 5.10 -20.39 7.93
CA LYS A 603 5.12 -19.12 8.65
C LYS A 603 4.39 -18.08 7.81
N PHE A 604 3.51 -17.33 8.45
CA PHE A 604 2.82 -16.24 7.78
C PHE A 604 3.72 -15.01 7.66
N ILE A 605 3.34 -14.11 6.76
CA ILE A 605 3.86 -12.76 6.56
C ILE A 605 2.68 -11.79 6.59
N ASP A 606 2.94 -10.47 6.72
CA ASP A 606 1.87 -9.45 6.67
C ASP A 606 2.03 -8.45 5.52
N THR A 607 2.66 -8.90 4.43
CA THR A 607 2.88 -8.10 3.23
C THR A 607 1.62 -8.04 2.35
N GLY A 608 1.19 -6.83 1.97
CA GLY A 608 -0.01 -6.58 1.18
C GLY A 608 0.21 -6.60 -0.34
N PHE A 609 0.69 -7.72 -0.89
CA PHE A 609 0.87 -7.83 -2.33
C PHE A 609 -0.48 -7.79 -3.08
N SER A 610 -0.48 -7.17 -4.25
CA SER A 610 -1.63 -7.16 -5.17
C SER A 610 -1.93 -8.55 -5.75
N LEU A 611 -3.20 -8.85 -6.05
CA LEU A 611 -3.62 -10.12 -6.66
C LEU A 611 -2.82 -10.52 -7.92
N PRO A 612 -2.41 -9.59 -8.81
CA PRO A 612 -1.62 -9.92 -9.99
C PRO A 612 -0.18 -10.38 -9.66
N PHE A 613 0.37 -9.97 -8.51
CA PHE A 613 1.64 -10.51 -8.01
C PHE A 613 1.49 -11.99 -7.60
N TYR A 614 0.41 -12.36 -6.91
CA TYR A 614 0.12 -13.76 -6.61
C TYR A 614 -0.18 -14.59 -7.88
N LYS A 615 -0.84 -14.03 -8.89
CA LYS A 615 -1.00 -14.68 -10.20
C LYS A 615 0.34 -14.96 -10.87
N ARG A 616 1.28 -14.00 -10.86
CA ARG A 616 2.66 -14.23 -11.31
C ARG A 616 3.32 -15.38 -10.54
N ILE A 617 3.22 -15.42 -9.21
CA ILE A 617 3.82 -16.51 -8.40
C ILE A 617 3.29 -17.90 -8.82
N LEU A 618 2.08 -17.99 -9.38
CA LEU A 618 1.47 -19.22 -9.88
C LEU A 618 1.68 -19.46 -11.39
N ASN A 619 2.43 -18.59 -12.09
CA ASN A 619 2.54 -18.55 -13.55
C ASN A 619 1.17 -18.48 -14.27
N LYS A 620 0.19 -17.83 -13.66
CA LYS A 620 -1.16 -17.66 -14.24
C LYS A 620 -1.22 -16.39 -15.10
N PRO A 621 -1.94 -16.43 -16.24
CA PRO A 621 -2.09 -15.27 -17.11
C PRO A 621 -2.79 -14.12 -16.39
N LEU A 622 -2.37 -12.91 -16.72
CA LEU A 622 -3.02 -11.68 -16.26
C LEU A 622 -4.15 -11.31 -17.22
N ALA A 623 -5.28 -10.88 -16.67
CA ALA A 623 -6.49 -10.54 -17.41
C ALA A 623 -6.80 -9.04 -17.27
N LEU A 624 -7.64 -8.50 -18.16
CA LEU A 624 -8.05 -7.09 -18.10
C LEU A 624 -8.56 -6.66 -16.70
N LYS A 625 -9.33 -7.52 -16.02
CA LYS A 625 -9.84 -7.23 -14.66
C LYS A 625 -8.76 -7.14 -13.58
N ASP A 626 -7.58 -7.74 -13.77
CA ASP A 626 -6.47 -7.58 -12.82
C ASP A 626 -6.00 -6.11 -12.75
N LEU A 627 -6.13 -5.39 -13.87
CA LEU A 627 -5.76 -3.99 -13.99
C LEU A 627 -6.70 -3.05 -13.21
N GLU A 628 -7.98 -3.43 -13.02
CA GLU A 628 -8.93 -2.68 -12.16
C GLU A 628 -8.31 -2.42 -10.78
N SER A 629 -7.67 -3.44 -10.20
CA SER A 629 -7.08 -3.39 -8.85
C SER A 629 -5.81 -2.55 -8.70
N ILE A 630 -5.17 -2.20 -9.82
CA ILE A 630 -3.87 -1.52 -9.86
C ILE A 630 -4.03 -0.09 -10.39
N ASP A 631 -4.62 0.05 -11.58
CA ASP A 631 -4.78 1.30 -12.31
C ASP A 631 -6.24 1.42 -12.78
N PRO A 632 -7.16 1.80 -11.87
CA PRO A 632 -8.60 1.83 -12.17
C PRO A 632 -8.96 2.87 -13.25
N GLU A 633 -8.19 3.95 -13.38
CA GLU A 633 -8.41 4.95 -14.43
C GLU A 633 -8.10 4.37 -15.82
N PHE A 634 -6.94 3.75 -15.99
CA PHE A 634 -6.54 3.12 -17.24
C PHE A 634 -7.38 1.85 -17.56
N TYR A 635 -7.81 1.10 -16.55
CA TYR A 635 -8.80 0.02 -16.71
C TYR A 635 -10.13 0.56 -17.26
N ASN A 636 -10.65 1.67 -16.72
CA ASN A 636 -11.87 2.30 -17.23
C ASN A 636 -11.71 2.77 -18.69
N SER A 637 -10.53 3.26 -19.09
CA SER A 637 -10.23 3.58 -20.49
C SER A 637 -10.30 2.35 -21.41
N LEU A 638 -9.73 1.21 -21.01
CA LEU A 638 -9.78 -0.03 -21.78
C LEU A 638 -11.19 -0.65 -21.85
N ILE A 639 -11.96 -0.56 -20.76
CA ILE A 639 -13.38 -0.96 -20.75
C ILE A 639 -14.20 -0.06 -21.68
N TRP A 640 -13.94 1.25 -21.70
CA TRP A 640 -14.60 2.16 -22.63
C TRP A 640 -14.31 1.79 -24.10
N ILE A 641 -13.05 1.43 -24.43
CA ILE A 641 -12.67 0.94 -25.77
C ILE A 641 -13.38 -0.38 -26.11
N LYS A 642 -13.57 -1.29 -25.14
CA LYS A 642 -14.34 -2.54 -25.34
C LYS A 642 -15.80 -2.24 -25.68
N ASP A 643 -16.45 -1.41 -24.85
CA ASP A 643 -17.91 -1.28 -24.80
C ASP A 643 -18.49 -0.25 -25.81
N ASN A 644 -17.64 0.53 -26.50
CA ASN A 644 -18.06 1.57 -27.46
C ASN A 644 -17.49 1.29 -28.86
N ASN A 645 -18.16 1.77 -29.92
CA ASN A 645 -17.65 1.69 -31.30
C ASN A 645 -16.55 2.75 -31.52
N ILE A 646 -15.30 2.30 -31.74
CA ILE A 646 -14.15 3.20 -31.91
C ILE A 646 -14.09 3.87 -33.29
N GLU A 647 -14.68 3.24 -34.30
CA GLU A 647 -14.72 3.72 -35.68
C GLU A 647 -15.69 4.90 -35.82
N GLU A 648 -16.86 4.81 -35.19
CA GLU A 648 -17.80 5.96 -35.04
C GLU A 648 -17.17 7.13 -34.27
N CYS A 649 -16.22 6.85 -33.37
CA CYS A 649 -15.53 7.86 -32.57
C CYS A 649 -14.30 8.46 -33.26
N ALA A 650 -13.92 7.98 -34.45
CA ALA A 650 -12.71 8.38 -35.19
C ALA A 650 -11.42 8.35 -34.35
N LEU A 651 -11.27 7.32 -33.49
CA LEU A 651 -10.09 7.15 -32.66
C LEU A 651 -8.94 6.52 -33.46
N GLU A 652 -8.04 7.36 -33.96
CA GLU A 652 -6.76 6.92 -34.55
C GLU A 652 -5.88 6.29 -33.47
N MET A 653 -5.94 4.96 -33.38
CA MET A 653 -5.18 4.12 -32.46
C MET A 653 -4.45 3.04 -33.25
N PHE A 654 -3.25 2.66 -32.78
CA PHE A 654 -2.40 1.64 -33.39
C PHE A 654 -1.95 0.62 -32.34
N PHE A 655 -1.38 -0.52 -32.73
CA PHE A 655 -0.83 -1.52 -31.82
C PHE A 655 0.53 -1.09 -31.23
N SER A 656 0.60 0.13 -30.70
CA SER A 656 1.77 0.75 -30.08
C SER A 656 1.36 1.64 -28.91
N VAL A 657 2.16 1.68 -27.85
CA VAL A 657 1.87 2.45 -26.63
C VAL A 657 3.09 3.25 -26.18
N ASP A 658 2.87 4.50 -25.79
CA ASP A 658 3.92 5.35 -25.24
C ASP A 658 4.16 5.09 -23.75
N LYS A 659 5.44 5.07 -23.36
CA LYS A 659 5.92 4.95 -21.99
C LYS A 659 6.87 6.10 -21.69
N GLU A 660 6.45 6.98 -20.80
CA GLU A 660 7.33 7.99 -20.21
C GLU A 660 8.18 7.36 -19.10
N ILE A 661 9.50 7.56 -19.15
CA ILE A 661 10.46 7.15 -18.12
C ILE A 661 11.36 8.35 -17.82
N LEU A 662 11.30 8.88 -16.59
CA LEU A 662 12.11 10.04 -16.16
C LEU A 662 11.99 11.29 -17.09
N GLY A 663 10.86 11.45 -17.78
CA GLY A 663 10.62 12.54 -18.74
C GLY A 663 10.98 12.22 -20.21
N GLU A 664 11.55 11.04 -20.49
CA GLU A 664 11.76 10.55 -21.86
C GLU A 664 10.57 9.68 -22.30
N VAL A 665 9.93 10.05 -23.41
CA VAL A 665 8.79 9.30 -23.98
C VAL A 665 9.31 8.29 -25.00
N THR A 666 9.02 7.02 -24.77
CA THR A 666 9.43 5.89 -25.62
C THR A 666 8.21 5.12 -26.12
N THR A 667 8.07 4.96 -27.44
CA THR A 667 6.98 4.18 -28.05
C THR A 667 7.35 2.70 -28.10
N HIS A 668 6.45 1.84 -27.65
CA HIS A 668 6.61 0.39 -27.59
C HIS A 668 5.53 -0.31 -28.46
N GLU A 669 5.95 -1.08 -29.47
CA GLU A 669 5.02 -1.90 -30.26
C GLU A 669 4.49 -3.08 -29.44
N LEU A 670 3.16 -3.27 -29.43
CA LEU A 670 2.49 -4.36 -28.70
C LEU A 670 2.64 -5.72 -29.38
N LYS A 671 2.89 -5.70 -30.70
CA LYS A 671 3.17 -6.86 -31.56
C LYS A 671 4.04 -6.39 -32.74
N PRO A 672 4.71 -7.28 -33.49
CA PRO A 672 5.58 -6.88 -34.60
C PRO A 672 4.83 -6.02 -35.63
N ASP A 673 5.46 -4.92 -36.08
CA ASP A 673 4.88 -3.91 -37.00
C ASP A 673 3.66 -3.18 -36.41
N GLY A 674 3.52 -3.22 -35.08
CA GLY A 674 2.34 -2.73 -34.35
C GLY A 674 2.06 -1.23 -34.55
N GLY A 675 3.09 -0.41 -34.79
CA GLY A 675 2.92 1.01 -35.09
C GLY A 675 2.24 1.30 -36.44
N ASN A 676 2.22 0.33 -37.36
CA ASN A 676 1.54 0.43 -38.66
C ASN A 676 0.15 -0.25 -38.67
N ILE A 677 -0.19 -1.02 -37.64
CA ILE A 677 -1.46 -1.77 -37.56
C ILE A 677 -2.48 -0.93 -36.78
N GLN A 678 -3.48 -0.40 -37.48
CA GLN A 678 -4.58 0.36 -36.88
C GLN A 678 -5.51 -0.54 -36.04
N VAL A 679 -6.02 -0.01 -34.93
CA VAL A 679 -7.05 -0.66 -34.11
C VAL A 679 -8.43 -0.42 -34.72
N THR A 680 -9.21 -1.49 -34.89
CA THR A 680 -10.56 -1.52 -35.50
C THR A 680 -11.53 -2.30 -34.61
N GLU A 681 -12.83 -2.25 -34.87
CA GLU A 681 -13.82 -3.03 -34.12
C GLU A 681 -13.53 -4.54 -34.16
N GLU A 682 -12.95 -5.04 -35.26
CA GLU A 682 -12.58 -6.45 -35.42
C GLU A 682 -11.39 -6.90 -34.57
N ASN A 683 -10.48 -5.98 -34.21
CA ASN A 683 -9.20 -6.33 -33.55
C ASN A 683 -9.01 -5.69 -32.16
N LYS A 684 -9.93 -4.83 -31.70
CA LYS A 684 -9.79 -4.11 -30.42
C LYS A 684 -9.65 -4.99 -29.19
N GLU A 685 -10.23 -6.20 -29.17
CA GLU A 685 -10.02 -7.16 -28.06
C GLU A 685 -8.55 -7.63 -27.95
N GLU A 686 -7.88 -7.83 -29.09
CA GLU A 686 -6.46 -8.17 -29.13
C GLU A 686 -5.61 -7.01 -28.59
N TYR A 687 -5.91 -5.78 -29.04
CA TYR A 687 -5.28 -4.56 -28.53
C TYR A 687 -5.46 -4.41 -27.02
N ILE A 688 -6.70 -4.49 -26.52
CA ILE A 688 -7.03 -4.38 -25.09
C ILE A 688 -6.24 -5.41 -24.27
N LYS A 689 -6.17 -6.67 -24.75
CA LYS A 689 -5.40 -7.72 -24.07
C LYS A 689 -3.91 -7.38 -24.00
N LEU A 690 -3.30 -7.04 -25.13
CA LEU A 690 -1.86 -6.74 -25.19
C LEU A 690 -1.50 -5.50 -24.37
N VAL A 691 -2.34 -4.46 -24.38
CA VAL A 691 -2.15 -3.26 -23.55
C VAL A 691 -2.26 -3.58 -22.07
N ALA A 692 -3.22 -4.42 -21.64
CA ALA A 692 -3.34 -4.83 -20.24
C ALA A 692 -2.13 -5.68 -19.79
N GLU A 693 -1.73 -6.67 -20.59
CA GLU A 693 -0.57 -7.54 -20.34
C GLU A 693 0.74 -6.72 -20.25
N TRP A 694 0.92 -5.76 -21.15
CA TRP A 694 2.04 -4.80 -21.11
C TRP A 694 1.97 -3.86 -19.91
N ARG A 695 0.84 -3.21 -19.65
CA ARG A 695 0.67 -2.23 -18.55
C ARG A 695 0.96 -2.84 -17.19
N LEU A 696 0.66 -4.13 -17.02
CA LEU A 696 0.93 -4.92 -15.83
C LEU A 696 2.36 -5.48 -15.74
N SER A 697 3.14 -5.48 -16.83
CA SER A 697 4.48 -6.10 -16.91
C SER A 697 5.63 -5.11 -17.08
N ARG A 698 5.38 -3.96 -17.72
CA ARG A 698 6.40 -3.02 -18.23
C ARG A 698 7.41 -2.57 -17.15
N GLY A 699 8.68 -2.88 -17.37
CA GLY A 699 9.80 -2.43 -16.52
C GLY A 699 9.91 -3.11 -15.17
N VAL A 700 9.21 -4.24 -14.96
CA VAL A 700 9.36 -5.10 -13.76
C VAL A 700 9.84 -6.52 -14.10
N GLU A 701 10.28 -6.76 -15.34
CA GLU A 701 10.60 -8.09 -15.87
C GLU A 701 11.85 -8.70 -15.21
N GLU A 702 12.96 -7.95 -15.13
CA GLU A 702 14.21 -8.42 -14.50
C GLU A 702 14.04 -8.65 -12.99
N GLN A 703 13.30 -7.75 -12.33
CA GLN A 703 12.95 -7.83 -10.91
C GLN A 703 12.08 -9.07 -10.63
N THR A 704 11.13 -9.34 -11.51
CA THR A 704 10.27 -10.54 -11.47
C THR A 704 11.11 -11.81 -11.68
N GLN A 705 12.02 -11.82 -12.65
CA GLN A 705 12.94 -12.96 -12.87
C GLN A 705 13.83 -13.20 -11.63
N ALA A 706 14.48 -12.16 -11.11
CA ALA A 706 15.37 -12.29 -9.96
C ALA A 706 14.63 -12.81 -8.72
N PHE A 707 13.39 -12.35 -8.49
CA PHE A 707 12.49 -12.93 -7.50
C PHE A 707 12.24 -14.43 -7.75
N PHE A 708 11.92 -14.83 -8.99
CA PHE A 708 11.67 -16.24 -9.31
C PHE A 708 12.88 -17.15 -9.20
N GLU A 709 14.09 -16.66 -9.48
CA GLU A 709 15.31 -17.42 -9.22
C GLU A 709 15.44 -17.75 -7.73
N GLY A 710 15.31 -16.73 -6.86
CA GLY A 710 15.40 -16.92 -5.41
C GLY A 710 14.27 -17.76 -4.84
N PHE A 711 13.07 -17.63 -5.40
CA PHE A 711 11.91 -18.42 -5.01
C PHE A 711 12.09 -19.90 -5.35
N ASN A 712 12.38 -20.22 -6.62
CA ASN A 712 12.50 -21.60 -7.10
C ASN A 712 13.72 -22.34 -6.54
N GLU A 713 14.80 -21.61 -6.20
CA GLU A 713 15.95 -22.12 -5.44
C GLU A 713 15.50 -22.80 -4.13
N VAL A 714 14.54 -22.21 -3.40
CA VAL A 714 14.05 -22.73 -2.12
C VAL A 714 12.82 -23.62 -2.28
N LEU A 715 11.80 -23.19 -3.03
CA LEU A 715 10.53 -23.88 -3.25
C LEU A 715 10.18 -23.90 -4.75
N PRO A 716 10.32 -25.03 -5.45
CA PRO A 716 9.97 -25.12 -6.86
C PRO A 716 8.48 -24.84 -7.11
N GLN A 717 8.20 -23.89 -8.01
CA GLN A 717 6.87 -23.38 -8.35
C GLN A 717 5.85 -24.46 -8.78
N GLN A 718 6.32 -25.58 -9.32
CA GLN A 718 5.50 -26.75 -9.66
C GLN A 718 4.63 -27.24 -8.49
N TYR A 719 5.11 -27.12 -7.24
CA TYR A 719 4.36 -27.55 -6.05
C TYR A 719 3.19 -26.62 -5.69
N LEU A 720 2.98 -25.53 -6.44
CA LEU A 720 1.92 -24.56 -6.24
C LEU A 720 0.87 -24.49 -7.37
N GLN A 721 1.07 -25.22 -8.49
CA GLN A 721 0.25 -25.07 -9.71
C GLN A 721 -1.26 -25.31 -9.53
N TYR A 722 -1.65 -26.12 -8.55
CA TYR A 722 -3.04 -26.43 -8.22
C TYR A 722 -3.70 -25.39 -7.30
N PHE A 723 -2.97 -24.35 -6.86
CA PHE A 723 -3.56 -23.24 -6.10
C PHE A 723 -4.09 -22.13 -7.02
N ASP A 724 -5.12 -21.41 -6.55
CA ASP A 724 -5.53 -20.10 -7.08
C ASP A 724 -4.82 -18.93 -6.36
N ALA A 725 -4.78 -17.76 -7.00
CA ALA A 725 -4.04 -16.61 -6.48
C ALA A 725 -4.53 -16.15 -5.09
N LYS A 726 -5.80 -16.38 -4.78
CA LYS A 726 -6.41 -16.14 -3.47
C LYS A 726 -6.09 -17.25 -2.45
N GLU A 727 -5.92 -18.50 -2.87
CA GLU A 727 -5.43 -19.60 -2.03
C GLU A 727 -3.98 -19.33 -1.62
N LEU A 728 -3.15 -18.87 -2.56
CA LEU A 728 -1.76 -18.48 -2.28
C LEU A 728 -1.67 -17.28 -1.31
N GLU A 729 -2.52 -16.27 -1.48
CA GLU A 729 -2.62 -15.16 -0.51
C GLU A 729 -2.90 -15.71 0.89
N VAL A 730 -3.89 -16.59 1.06
CA VAL A 730 -4.26 -17.18 2.36
C VAL A 730 -3.13 -18.05 2.94
N MET A 731 -2.36 -18.75 2.10
CA MET A 731 -1.20 -19.52 2.54
C MET A 731 -0.06 -18.66 3.09
N LEU A 732 0.09 -17.43 2.59
CA LEU A 732 1.11 -16.46 3.02
C LEU A 732 0.64 -15.57 4.17
N CYS A 733 -0.57 -15.04 4.10
CA CYS A 733 -1.10 -14.09 5.08
C CYS A 733 -1.71 -14.77 6.31
N GLY A 734 -2.21 -16.01 6.17
CA GLY A 734 -2.96 -16.75 7.17
C GLY A 734 -4.45 -16.41 7.21
N MET A 735 -5.25 -17.30 7.80
CA MET A 735 -6.68 -17.07 8.04
C MET A 735 -6.89 -16.32 9.36
N GLN A 736 -7.87 -15.42 9.41
CA GLN A 736 -8.36 -14.80 10.64
C GLN A 736 -9.84 -15.12 10.84
N GLU A 737 -10.31 -15.23 12.08
CA GLU A 737 -11.77 -15.29 12.34
C GLU A 737 -12.41 -13.95 11.99
N ILE A 738 -13.55 -13.99 11.30
CA ILE A 738 -14.24 -12.77 10.84
C ILE A 738 -15.43 -12.45 11.75
N ASP A 739 -15.38 -11.30 12.41
CA ASP A 739 -16.51 -10.75 13.19
C ASP A 739 -17.64 -10.28 12.25
N LEU A 740 -18.67 -11.13 12.13
CA LEU A 740 -19.89 -10.83 11.39
C LEU A 740 -20.72 -9.67 11.98
N VAL A 741 -20.57 -9.38 13.28
CA VAL A 741 -21.27 -8.27 13.95
C VAL A 741 -20.62 -6.95 13.56
N ASP A 742 -19.30 -6.88 13.52
CA ASP A 742 -18.57 -5.71 13.02
C ASP A 742 -18.79 -5.50 11.51
N TRP A 743 -18.65 -6.56 10.70
CA TRP A 743 -18.92 -6.50 9.25
C TRP A 743 -20.34 -5.99 8.96
N GLN A 744 -21.36 -6.52 9.64
CA GLN A 744 -22.74 -6.07 9.46
C GLN A 744 -22.98 -4.64 10.00
N ARG A 745 -22.27 -4.22 11.05
CA ARG A 745 -22.35 -2.86 11.61
C ARG A 745 -21.75 -1.82 10.66
N ASN A 746 -20.64 -2.16 9.99
CA ASN A 746 -19.89 -1.24 9.14
C ASN A 746 -20.22 -1.34 7.64
N THR A 747 -21.12 -2.24 7.23
CA THR A 747 -21.59 -2.31 5.84
C THR A 747 -22.56 -1.18 5.48
N ILE A 748 -22.30 -0.51 4.36
CA ILE A 748 -23.21 0.46 3.73
C ILE A 748 -24.05 -0.19 2.62
N TYR A 749 -25.22 0.37 2.34
CA TYR A 749 -26.17 -0.17 1.36
C TYR A 749 -26.55 0.92 0.35
N ARG A 750 -26.52 0.60 -0.94
CA ARG A 750 -26.92 1.48 -2.05
C ARG A 750 -28.05 0.82 -2.84
N ASN A 751 -29.13 1.56 -3.09
CA ASN A 751 -30.35 1.06 -3.76
C ASN A 751 -31.00 -0.17 -3.07
N TYR A 752 -30.58 -0.48 -1.84
CA TYR A 752 -31.14 -1.42 -0.87
C TYR A 752 -31.25 -0.74 0.50
N ALA A 753 -32.14 -1.24 1.35
CA ALA A 753 -32.19 -0.92 2.77
C ALA A 753 -31.74 -2.14 3.61
N ARG A 754 -31.33 -1.92 4.86
CA ARG A 754 -30.96 -3.03 5.78
C ARG A 754 -32.09 -4.03 6.02
N SER A 755 -33.34 -3.64 5.79
CA SER A 755 -34.56 -4.46 5.87
C SER A 755 -34.97 -5.11 4.53
N SER A 756 -34.27 -4.85 3.42
CA SER A 756 -34.56 -5.49 2.13
C SER A 756 -34.30 -6.99 2.21
N LYS A 757 -35.19 -7.81 1.62
CA LYS A 757 -35.14 -9.28 1.69
C LYS A 757 -33.76 -9.83 1.32
N GLN A 758 -33.17 -9.34 0.24
CA GLN A 758 -31.85 -9.76 -0.23
C GLN A 758 -30.71 -9.42 0.75
N ILE A 759 -30.82 -8.32 1.52
CA ILE A 759 -29.84 -7.98 2.56
C ILE A 759 -30.00 -8.88 3.79
N VAL A 760 -31.24 -9.18 4.19
CA VAL A 760 -31.50 -10.14 5.27
C VAL A 760 -30.98 -11.54 4.88
N TRP A 761 -31.22 -11.96 3.65
CA TRP A 761 -30.71 -13.20 3.05
C TRP A 761 -29.19 -13.23 2.95
N PHE A 762 -28.54 -12.15 2.52
CA PHE A 762 -27.07 -12.05 2.53
C PHE A 762 -26.51 -12.29 3.95
N TRP A 763 -27.05 -11.62 4.97
CA TRP A 763 -26.59 -11.80 6.35
C TRP A 763 -27.04 -13.10 7.03
N GLN A 764 -28.00 -13.82 6.46
CA GLN A 764 -28.28 -15.22 6.82
C GLN A 764 -27.21 -16.13 6.21
N PHE A 765 -26.94 -16.00 4.91
CA PHE A 765 -25.93 -16.79 4.20
C PHE A 765 -24.54 -16.63 4.84
N MET A 766 -24.12 -15.40 5.14
CA MET A 766 -22.84 -15.14 5.84
C MET A 766 -22.71 -15.84 7.20
N LYS A 767 -23.83 -16.15 7.89
CA LYS A 767 -23.85 -16.92 9.14
C LYS A 767 -23.82 -18.43 8.90
N GLU A 768 -24.50 -18.91 7.87
CA GLU A 768 -24.48 -20.33 7.45
C GLU A 768 -23.12 -20.75 6.87
N MET A 769 -22.38 -19.82 6.26
CA MET A 769 -21.02 -20.04 5.75
C MET A 769 -20.01 -20.30 6.87
N ASP A 770 -19.06 -21.21 6.61
CA ASP A 770 -17.83 -21.36 7.40
C ASP A 770 -16.85 -20.20 7.19
N ASN A 771 -15.81 -20.14 8.03
CA ASN A 771 -14.85 -19.02 8.00
C ASN A 771 -14.03 -18.96 6.70
N GLU A 772 -13.74 -20.10 6.06
CA GLU A 772 -13.04 -20.14 4.77
C GLU A 772 -13.87 -19.44 3.69
N LYS A 773 -15.17 -19.77 3.59
CA LYS A 773 -16.09 -19.13 2.63
C LYS A 773 -16.34 -17.66 2.96
N ARG A 774 -16.35 -17.27 4.25
CA ARG A 774 -16.41 -15.85 4.66
C ARG A 774 -15.19 -15.07 4.18
N MET A 775 -13.98 -15.64 4.27
CA MET A 775 -12.78 -15.03 3.67
C MET A 775 -12.87 -15.00 2.14
N ARG A 776 -13.43 -16.02 1.47
CA ARG A 776 -13.64 -16.00 0.01
C ARG A 776 -14.58 -14.88 -0.42
N MET A 777 -15.63 -14.60 0.35
CA MET A 777 -16.49 -13.42 0.17
C MET A 777 -15.71 -12.11 0.38
N LEU A 778 -14.85 -12.03 1.40
CA LEU A 778 -13.99 -10.86 1.63
C LEU A 778 -13.07 -10.64 0.42
N GLN A 779 -12.25 -11.63 0.05
CA GLN A 779 -11.38 -11.62 -1.13
C GLN A 779 -12.12 -11.36 -2.45
N PHE A 780 -13.41 -11.73 -2.55
CA PHE A 780 -14.23 -11.43 -3.72
C PHE A 780 -14.56 -9.93 -3.80
N VAL A 781 -14.88 -9.29 -2.68
CA VAL A 781 -15.39 -7.91 -2.64
C VAL A 781 -14.30 -6.86 -2.40
N THR A 782 -13.22 -7.18 -1.68
CA THR A 782 -12.12 -6.27 -1.32
C THR A 782 -10.81 -6.59 -2.04
N GLY A 783 -10.68 -7.79 -2.61
CA GLY A 783 -9.47 -8.26 -3.28
C GLY A 783 -8.39 -8.84 -2.36
N THR A 784 -8.59 -8.84 -1.04
CA THR A 784 -7.64 -9.40 -0.04
C THR A 784 -8.36 -10.20 1.06
N CYS A 785 -7.67 -11.15 1.70
CA CYS A 785 -8.17 -11.88 2.86
C CYS A 785 -7.94 -11.15 4.20
N ARG A 786 -7.20 -10.04 4.19
CA ARG A 786 -6.80 -9.30 5.39
C ARG A 786 -7.80 -8.21 5.76
N LEU A 787 -7.84 -7.86 7.05
CA LEU A 787 -8.57 -6.68 7.56
C LEU A 787 -7.61 -5.71 8.28
N PRO A 788 -7.95 -4.40 8.32
CA PRO A 788 -7.28 -3.43 9.18
C PRO A 788 -7.35 -3.83 10.67
N VAL A 789 -6.43 -3.31 11.48
CA VAL A 789 -6.36 -3.57 12.93
C VAL A 789 -7.66 -3.13 13.66
N GLY A 790 -8.32 -2.08 13.18
CA GLY A 790 -9.64 -1.60 13.65
C GLY A 790 -10.86 -2.26 12.99
N GLY A 791 -10.67 -3.34 12.22
CA GLY A 791 -11.76 -4.10 11.59
C GLY A 791 -12.39 -3.41 10.39
N PHE A 792 -13.68 -3.67 10.16
CA PHE A 792 -14.43 -3.12 9.02
C PHE A 792 -14.77 -1.63 9.17
N ALA A 793 -14.54 -1.04 10.35
CA ALA A 793 -14.68 0.40 10.55
C ALA A 793 -13.69 1.21 9.69
N ASP A 794 -12.46 0.70 9.59
CA ASP A 794 -11.30 1.37 9.00
C ASP A 794 -10.91 0.78 7.63
N LEU A 795 -11.87 0.16 6.93
CA LEU A 795 -11.63 -0.49 5.65
C LEU A 795 -11.23 0.55 4.58
N MET A 796 -10.12 0.32 3.90
CA MET A 796 -9.57 1.17 2.83
C MET A 796 -9.91 0.62 1.45
N GLY A 797 -10.12 1.51 0.48
CA GLY A 797 -10.22 1.21 -0.95
C GLY A 797 -9.09 1.90 -1.74
N SER A 798 -9.25 2.04 -3.05
CA SER A 798 -8.25 2.69 -3.94
C SER A 798 -8.15 4.21 -3.78
N ASN A 799 -9.16 4.82 -3.14
CA ASN A 799 -9.36 6.26 -2.97
C ASN A 799 -9.49 6.61 -1.47
N GLY A 800 -8.78 5.88 -0.61
CA GLY A 800 -8.78 6.10 0.84
C GLY A 800 -9.91 5.37 1.59
N PRO A 801 -10.40 5.93 2.73
CA PRO A 801 -11.37 5.24 3.61
C PRO A 801 -12.69 4.91 2.91
N GLN A 802 -12.96 3.62 2.71
CA GLN A 802 -14.05 3.11 1.87
C GLN A 802 -14.65 1.83 2.47
N LYS A 803 -15.78 1.97 3.15
CA LYS A 803 -16.48 0.87 3.82
C LYS A 803 -17.07 -0.15 2.84
N PHE A 804 -17.20 -1.39 3.30
CA PHE A 804 -17.83 -2.49 2.57
C PHE A 804 -19.25 -2.09 2.13
N CYS A 805 -19.54 -2.22 0.83
CA CYS A 805 -20.75 -1.70 0.21
C CYS A 805 -21.52 -2.80 -0.52
N ILE A 806 -22.83 -2.90 -0.31
CA ILE A 806 -23.72 -3.73 -1.15
C ILE A 806 -24.65 -2.82 -1.96
N GLU A 807 -24.56 -2.92 -3.28
CA GLU A 807 -25.35 -2.10 -4.22
C GLU A 807 -26.30 -2.96 -5.07
N LYS A 808 -27.56 -2.54 -5.19
CA LYS A 808 -28.55 -3.21 -6.06
C LYS A 808 -28.30 -2.87 -7.53
N VAL A 809 -27.83 -3.84 -8.30
CA VAL A 809 -27.51 -3.68 -9.73
C VAL A 809 -28.11 -4.84 -10.54
N GLY A 810 -28.58 -4.58 -11.76
CA GLY A 810 -28.87 -5.64 -12.74
C GLY A 810 -30.20 -6.40 -12.56
N LYS A 811 -30.26 -7.58 -13.19
CA LYS A 811 -31.43 -8.46 -13.29
C LYS A 811 -31.24 -9.75 -12.48
N GLU A 812 -32.32 -10.36 -12.04
CA GLU A 812 -32.33 -11.56 -11.17
C GLU A 812 -31.59 -12.79 -11.69
N ASN A 813 -31.31 -12.87 -13.00
CA ASN A 813 -30.57 -13.98 -13.60
C ASN A 813 -29.05 -13.78 -13.56
N TRP A 814 -28.60 -12.53 -13.43
CA TRP A 814 -27.18 -12.14 -13.45
C TRP A 814 -26.42 -12.74 -12.26
N LEU A 815 -25.11 -12.92 -12.44
CA LEU A 815 -24.19 -13.20 -11.35
C LEU A 815 -23.93 -11.93 -10.53
N PRO A 816 -23.62 -12.05 -9.23
CA PRO A 816 -23.15 -10.93 -8.44
C PRO A 816 -21.73 -10.58 -8.88
N ARG A 817 -21.39 -9.30 -8.86
CA ARG A 817 -20.09 -8.79 -9.30
C ARG A 817 -19.43 -8.00 -8.19
N SER A 818 -18.13 -7.76 -8.31
CA SER A 818 -17.37 -6.98 -7.34
C SER A 818 -16.44 -5.97 -7.99
N HIS A 819 -16.26 -4.86 -7.30
CA HIS A 819 -15.26 -3.83 -7.58
C HIS A 819 -14.39 -3.67 -6.33
N THR A 820 -13.21 -4.27 -6.35
CA THR A 820 -12.33 -4.39 -5.17
C THR A 820 -11.84 -3.03 -4.68
N CYS A 821 -11.47 -2.16 -5.61
CA CYS A 821 -11.13 -0.75 -5.38
C CYS A 821 -12.16 0.04 -4.56
N PHE A 822 -13.44 -0.33 -4.65
CA PHE A 822 -14.52 0.35 -3.94
C PHE A 822 -15.13 -0.49 -2.80
N ASN A 823 -14.53 -1.64 -2.47
CA ASN A 823 -15.07 -2.63 -1.52
C ASN A 823 -16.55 -2.94 -1.78
N ARG A 824 -16.97 -2.97 -3.07
CA ARG A 824 -18.39 -3.02 -3.47
C ARG A 824 -18.78 -4.36 -4.07
N LEU A 825 -19.86 -4.92 -3.52
CA LEU A 825 -20.62 -6.04 -4.07
C LEU A 825 -21.84 -5.49 -4.84
N ASP A 826 -21.84 -5.65 -6.16
CA ASP A 826 -23.01 -5.50 -7.02
C ASP A 826 -23.88 -6.76 -6.83
N MET A 827 -25.01 -6.65 -6.12
CA MET A 827 -25.88 -7.79 -5.79
C MET A 827 -27.27 -7.67 -6.47
N PRO A 828 -27.57 -8.53 -7.46
CA PRO A 828 -28.86 -8.53 -8.14
C PRO A 828 -30.07 -8.78 -7.22
N PRO A 829 -31.27 -8.31 -7.61
CA PRO A 829 -32.50 -8.44 -6.82
C PRO A 829 -33.12 -9.84 -6.97
N TYR A 830 -32.41 -10.87 -6.50
CA TYR A 830 -32.86 -12.27 -6.48
C TYR A 830 -34.23 -12.44 -5.80
N LYS A 831 -35.02 -13.41 -6.25
CA LYS A 831 -36.39 -13.67 -5.77
C LYS A 831 -36.47 -14.61 -4.57
N SER A 832 -35.44 -15.42 -4.30
CA SER A 832 -35.42 -16.38 -3.19
C SER A 832 -34.06 -16.42 -2.47
N TYR A 833 -34.06 -16.99 -1.26
CA TYR A 833 -32.85 -17.25 -0.49
C TYR A 833 -31.89 -18.19 -1.23
N GLU A 834 -32.39 -19.32 -1.72
CA GLU A 834 -31.56 -20.33 -2.41
C GLU A 834 -30.94 -19.78 -3.70
N GLN A 835 -31.65 -18.96 -4.48
CA GLN A 835 -31.10 -18.32 -5.68
C GLN A 835 -29.93 -17.38 -5.33
N LEU A 836 -30.06 -16.60 -4.26
CA LEU A 836 -29.00 -15.71 -3.77
C LEU A 836 -27.80 -16.52 -3.25
N LYS A 837 -28.06 -17.62 -2.53
CA LYS A 837 -27.05 -18.54 -1.98
C LYS A 837 -26.26 -19.25 -3.07
N GLU A 838 -26.95 -19.82 -4.07
CA GLU A 838 -26.36 -20.44 -5.27
C GLU A 838 -25.47 -19.45 -6.03
N LYS A 839 -26.02 -18.27 -6.37
CA LYS A 839 -25.33 -17.26 -7.20
C LYS A 839 -24.14 -16.62 -6.51
N LEU A 840 -24.20 -16.37 -5.19
CA LEU A 840 -23.05 -15.87 -4.43
C LEU A 840 -21.99 -16.96 -4.22
N LEU A 841 -22.39 -18.19 -3.87
CA LEU A 841 -21.44 -19.30 -3.70
C LEU A 841 -20.66 -19.58 -4.98
N PHE A 842 -21.36 -19.60 -6.13
CA PHE A 842 -20.72 -19.75 -7.44
C PHE A 842 -19.69 -18.64 -7.70
N ALA A 843 -20.04 -17.36 -7.49
CA ALA A 843 -19.15 -16.23 -7.76
C ALA A 843 -17.88 -16.19 -6.87
N ILE A 844 -17.97 -16.58 -5.60
CA ILE A 844 -16.81 -16.57 -4.68
C ILE A 844 -15.86 -17.76 -4.91
N GLU A 845 -16.36 -18.87 -5.46
CA GLU A 845 -15.56 -20.05 -5.82
C GLU A 845 -14.92 -19.91 -7.22
N GLU A 846 -15.62 -19.31 -8.18
CA GLU A 846 -15.26 -19.29 -9.60
C GLU A 846 -14.47 -18.04 -10.05
N THR A 847 -13.75 -17.36 -9.14
CA THR A 847 -13.24 -15.99 -9.43
C THR A 847 -12.09 -15.88 -10.44
N GLU A 848 -11.61 -16.98 -11.05
CA GLU A 848 -10.56 -16.90 -12.08
C GLU A 848 -11.09 -16.75 -13.52
N GLY A 849 -12.40 -16.92 -13.78
CA GLY A 849 -12.96 -16.94 -15.15
C GLY A 849 -13.79 -15.74 -15.60
N PHE A 850 -14.41 -14.98 -14.68
CA PHE A 850 -15.48 -14.01 -15.04
C PHE A 850 -14.97 -12.64 -15.49
N GLY A 851 -14.30 -12.63 -16.64
CA GLY A 851 -14.06 -11.45 -17.49
C GLY A 851 -14.66 -11.55 -18.91
N GLN A 852 -15.32 -12.67 -19.24
CA GLN A 852 -15.98 -12.93 -20.53
C GLN A 852 -17.52 -12.91 -20.40
N GLU A 853 -18.06 -11.70 -20.32
CA GLU A 853 -19.33 -11.28 -20.95
C GLU A 853 -19.04 -10.01 -21.75
#